data_AF-A0A9R0K018-F1
#
_entry.id   AF-A0A9R0K018-F1
#
_cell.length_a   1.000
_cell.length_b   1.000
_cell.length_c   1.000
_cell.angle_alpha   90.00
_cell.angle_beta   90.00
_cell.angle_gamma   90.00
#
_symmetry.space_group_name_H-M   'P 1'
#
loop_
_entity.id
_entity.type
_entity.pdbx_description
1 polymer ?
#
loop_
_entity_poly.entity_id
_entity_poly.type
_entity_poly.pdbx_seq_one_letter_code
_entity_poly.pdbx_strand_id
1 'polypeptide(L)'
;MAEGVLFCIAEEILKNLGSRAIDEIASVWGFKDRLEDLKNTIITIKDVLLDAEDRQYDSRVIRGWLERLAVVVYSADDLFDKVGTVALQKQIQGGNKLTKEVTTFFSNSNQIKFALSVSQKIKTIRQELDRIVRDGREFAFVYRPHEEGSVISTSSRRRRDQTYSFVDADEVIGRDGDKKTILNILLASCETEDEILHVIPIVGIGGQGKTTLAQLIYNDPQVEKYFELRLWVCVSEVFDIKLITEKILKSATKAETPNLEMEQLQGQLRKELGDKRYLLVLDDVWNENREEWLKLRALLKIGRKGSKILVTTRSREVAKIMGTVPVCELQGLSEEKSWELFQNMAFEHGHTQQKPHLIEVGKEIVKKCANVPLAIRTVGSLLYGKDDSKWLSFKNRSLANLSDRENGVIDILKLSYQHLLSPLKNCFAYCALFPKDYEFDKEMLINLWMAEGFITPIKHEDHSLEELAEEYFFILMQRCFFQDIKKDEWGGISSCKMHDLMHDLAQQVAGVNCNVVANFGKSNSNQGIHRLSFAYRLTSSWKIPNWILNLKRLRTFLLPEQVRDGSTFSELICLEIVSSFGCLRVLDLHNLGVRNLPSSIGKLIHLRYLNLSRNPITELPDSITDLLNLQTLNLRLETLPKNMRKLGNLRSLDFSQCHCIRHMPSGLGELTSLHKLPRFTVNNRHLPKFSSKPSSSAKLSDLKNLDKLTGLLHIQILGKLKEPFLEATSANLKGKHGLTMLLIELDRWAYEDVSGSTSNHMKMLVVVLVMMMKLCLKDSNHIII
;
A
#
# COMPACT_ATOMS: atom_id res chain seq x y z
N MET A 1 9.90 -14.58 3.57
CA MET A 1 8.65 -15.38 3.62
C MET A 1 7.69 -14.78 2.58
N ALA A 2 6.50 -15.29 2.32
CA ALA A 2 5.57 -14.70 1.34
C ALA A 2 4.17 -14.70 1.95
N GLU A 3 4.06 -14.07 3.11
CA GLU A 3 2.90 -14.05 3.99
C GLU A 3 1.78 -13.22 3.36
N GLY A 4 0.55 -13.75 3.33
CA GLY A 4 -0.65 -13.13 2.75
C GLY A 4 -0.76 -13.17 1.23
N VAL A 5 0.30 -13.54 0.52
CA VAL A 5 0.36 -13.49 -0.95
C VAL A 5 -0.52 -14.59 -1.55
N LEU A 6 -0.48 -15.79 -0.98
CA LEU A 6 -1.19 -16.94 -1.53
C LEU A 6 -2.70 -16.85 -1.33
N PHE A 7 -3.12 -16.29 -0.20
CA PHE A 7 -4.54 -16.10 0.10
C PHE A 7 -5.21 -15.18 -0.93
N CYS A 8 -4.63 -13.99 -1.17
CA CYS A 8 -5.19 -13.04 -2.13
C CYS A 8 -5.17 -13.58 -3.57
N ILE A 9 -4.11 -14.30 -3.97
CA ILE A 9 -4.07 -14.92 -5.30
C ILE A 9 -5.12 -16.03 -5.42
N ALA A 10 -5.32 -16.84 -4.38
CA ALA A 10 -6.38 -17.85 -4.37
C ALA A 10 -7.76 -17.21 -4.54
N GLU A 11 -8.02 -16.06 -3.91
CA GLU A 11 -9.27 -15.30 -4.10
C GLU A 11 -9.44 -14.77 -5.53
N GLU A 12 -8.39 -14.20 -6.10
CA GLU A 12 -8.43 -13.70 -7.48
C GLU A 12 -8.65 -14.85 -8.47
N ILE A 13 -8.03 -16.02 -8.25
CA ILE A 13 -8.31 -17.21 -9.06
C ILE A 13 -9.78 -17.63 -8.90
N LEU A 14 -10.34 -17.68 -7.69
CA LEU A 14 -11.74 -18.05 -7.47
C LEU A 14 -12.71 -17.07 -8.14
N LYS A 15 -12.40 -15.77 -8.10
CA LYS A 15 -13.16 -14.72 -8.80
C LYS A 15 -13.13 -14.92 -10.31
N ASN A 16 -11.95 -15.19 -10.86
CA ASN A 16 -11.80 -15.47 -12.29
C ASN A 16 -12.54 -16.75 -12.70
N LEU A 17 -12.40 -17.82 -11.91
CA LEU A 17 -13.09 -19.09 -12.12
C LEU A 17 -14.62 -18.94 -12.07
N GLY A 18 -15.15 -18.05 -11.25
CA GLY A 18 -16.58 -17.72 -11.18
C GLY A 18 -17.07 -16.73 -12.24
N SER A 19 -16.21 -16.29 -13.16
CA SER A 19 -16.60 -15.33 -14.20
C SER A 19 -17.43 -15.98 -15.29
N ARG A 20 -18.52 -15.32 -15.70
CA ARG A 20 -19.40 -15.77 -16.79
C ARG A 20 -18.63 -16.05 -18.09
N ALA A 21 -17.61 -15.24 -18.37
CA ALA A 21 -16.76 -15.41 -19.55
C ALA A 21 -15.99 -16.74 -19.53
N ILE A 22 -15.44 -17.12 -18.38
CA ILE A 22 -14.73 -18.40 -18.21
C ILE A 22 -15.71 -19.57 -18.25
N ASP A 23 -16.88 -19.44 -17.64
CA ASP A 23 -17.93 -20.47 -17.68
C ASP A 23 -18.41 -20.76 -19.11
N GLU A 24 -18.67 -19.72 -19.90
CA GLU A 24 -19.07 -19.85 -21.31
C GLU A 24 -17.98 -20.55 -22.13
N ILE A 25 -16.71 -20.15 -21.95
CA ILE A 25 -15.56 -20.78 -22.63
C ILE A 25 -15.40 -22.25 -22.20
N ALA A 26 -15.50 -22.54 -20.91
CA ALA A 26 -15.34 -23.89 -20.36
C ALA A 26 -16.45 -24.84 -20.83
N SER A 27 -17.67 -24.32 -20.99
CA SER A 27 -18.81 -25.05 -21.56
C SER A 27 -18.55 -25.41 -23.03
N VAL A 28 -18.13 -24.42 -23.84
CA VAL A 28 -17.84 -24.63 -25.28
C VAL A 28 -16.67 -25.58 -25.50
N TRP A 29 -15.66 -25.57 -24.62
CA TRP A 29 -14.45 -26.38 -24.76
C TRP A 29 -14.48 -27.70 -23.98
N GLY A 30 -15.58 -28.02 -23.28
CA GLY A 30 -15.80 -29.31 -22.65
C GLY A 30 -14.89 -29.61 -21.44
N PHE A 31 -14.52 -28.59 -20.65
CA PHE A 31 -13.76 -28.78 -19.40
C PHE A 31 -14.41 -28.19 -18.16
N LYS A 32 -15.71 -27.89 -18.22
CA LYS A 32 -16.48 -27.34 -17.10
C LYS A 32 -16.33 -28.13 -15.80
N ASP A 33 -16.47 -29.46 -15.84
CA ASP A 33 -16.33 -30.30 -14.64
C ASP A 33 -14.93 -30.22 -14.02
N ARG A 34 -13.89 -30.16 -14.86
CA ARG A 34 -12.50 -30.00 -14.39
C ARG A 34 -12.27 -28.64 -13.73
N LEU A 35 -13.00 -27.63 -14.19
CA LEU A 35 -12.93 -26.28 -13.66
C LEU A 35 -13.60 -26.19 -12.29
N GLU A 36 -14.76 -26.82 -12.12
CA GLU A 36 -15.45 -26.90 -10.82
C GLU A 36 -14.63 -27.70 -9.80
N ASP A 37 -14.02 -28.81 -10.22
CA ASP A 37 -13.11 -29.58 -9.35
C ASP A 37 -11.90 -28.75 -8.89
N LEU A 38 -11.31 -27.96 -9.79
CA LEU A 38 -10.21 -27.08 -9.47
C LEU A 38 -10.64 -25.98 -8.49
N LYS A 39 -11.81 -25.38 -8.70
CA LYS A 39 -12.40 -24.38 -7.81
C LYS A 39 -12.57 -24.93 -6.40
N ASN A 40 -13.13 -26.13 -6.24
CA ASN A 40 -13.27 -26.80 -4.95
C ASN A 40 -11.92 -27.04 -4.26
N THR A 41 -10.90 -27.40 -5.04
CA THR A 41 -9.54 -27.59 -4.53
C THR A 41 -8.94 -26.28 -4.01
N ILE A 42 -9.13 -25.18 -4.74
CA ILE A 42 -8.63 -23.86 -4.34
C ILE A 42 -9.37 -23.34 -3.10
N ILE A 43 -10.69 -23.57 -2.98
CA ILE A 43 -11.46 -23.26 -1.77
C ILE A 43 -10.84 -23.99 -0.57
N THR A 44 -10.63 -25.30 -0.69
CA THR A 44 -10.04 -26.12 0.38
C THR A 44 -8.66 -25.60 0.82
N ILE A 45 -7.84 -25.16 -0.12
CA ILE A 45 -6.52 -24.56 0.17
C ILE A 45 -6.70 -23.20 0.86
N LYS A 46 -7.58 -22.35 0.35
CA LYS A 46 -7.86 -21.02 0.90
C LYS A 46 -8.25 -21.08 2.36
N ASP A 47 -9.09 -22.05 2.72
CA ASP A 47 -9.63 -22.26 4.05
C ASP A 47 -8.57 -22.58 5.11
N VAL A 48 -7.42 -23.12 4.70
CA VAL A 48 -6.31 -23.49 5.59
C VAL A 48 -5.08 -22.56 5.48
N LEU A 49 -5.05 -21.69 4.48
CA LEU A 49 -3.87 -20.87 4.15
C LEU A 49 -3.44 -19.95 5.29
N LEU A 50 -4.40 -19.29 5.97
CA LEU A 50 -4.10 -18.36 7.06
C LEU A 50 -3.43 -19.08 8.25
N ASP A 51 -3.90 -20.27 8.61
CA ASP A 51 -3.31 -21.07 9.69
C ASP A 51 -1.93 -21.62 9.29
N ALA A 52 -1.77 -22.03 8.03
CA ALA A 52 -0.48 -22.48 7.51
C ALA A 52 0.57 -21.35 7.49
N GLU A 53 0.19 -20.15 7.06
CA GLU A 53 1.06 -18.97 7.03
C GLU A 53 1.51 -18.57 8.43
N ASP A 54 0.65 -18.66 9.45
CA ASP A 54 1.03 -18.37 10.83
C ASP A 54 1.99 -19.42 11.41
N ARG A 55 1.77 -20.72 11.11
CA ARG A 55 2.60 -21.81 11.64
C ARG A 55 3.94 -21.97 10.92
N GLN A 56 4.18 -21.27 9.80
CA GLN A 56 5.41 -21.42 9.02
C GLN A 56 6.68 -21.01 9.77
N TYR A 57 6.55 -20.16 10.80
CA TYR A 57 7.70 -19.70 11.61
C TYR A 57 8.26 -20.78 12.52
N ASP A 58 7.38 -21.64 13.02
CA ASP A 58 7.75 -22.69 13.96
C ASP A 58 8.11 -23.99 13.22
N SER A 59 7.81 -24.10 11.92
CA SER A 59 8.05 -25.30 11.12
C SER A 59 8.61 -25.01 9.72
N ARG A 60 9.87 -25.42 9.52
CA ARG A 60 10.51 -25.40 8.18
C ARG A 60 9.78 -26.26 7.15
N VAL A 61 9.08 -27.31 7.58
CA VAL A 61 8.34 -28.20 6.69
C VAL A 61 7.09 -27.51 6.14
N ILE A 62 6.36 -26.78 7.00
CA ILE A 62 5.19 -25.96 6.59
C ILE A 62 5.65 -24.85 5.63
N ARG A 63 6.78 -24.20 5.91
CA ARG A 63 7.36 -23.21 4.99
C ARG A 63 7.66 -23.82 3.60
N GLY A 64 8.27 -25.00 3.56
CA GLY A 64 8.52 -25.70 2.29
C GLY A 64 7.24 -26.13 1.57
N TRP A 65 6.16 -26.42 2.30
CA TRP A 65 4.83 -26.70 1.73
C TRP A 65 4.23 -25.45 1.08
N LEU A 66 4.29 -24.29 1.75
CA LEU A 66 3.83 -23.00 1.21
C LEU A 66 4.63 -22.58 -0.03
N GLU A 67 5.94 -22.80 -0.04
CA GLU A 67 6.80 -22.52 -1.20
C GLU A 67 6.39 -23.34 -2.44
N ARG A 68 6.07 -24.64 -2.27
CA ARG A 68 5.54 -25.47 -3.38
C ARG A 68 4.15 -25.00 -3.83
N LEU A 69 3.28 -24.66 -2.89
CA LEU A 69 1.95 -24.15 -3.19
C LEU A 69 2.01 -22.85 -4.00
N ALA A 70 2.92 -21.94 -3.65
CA ALA A 70 3.13 -20.70 -4.37
C ALA A 70 3.40 -20.90 -5.86
N VAL A 71 4.30 -21.84 -6.20
CA VAL A 71 4.66 -22.15 -7.59
C VAL A 71 3.42 -22.53 -8.41
N VAL A 72 2.52 -23.33 -7.84
CA VAL A 72 1.32 -23.84 -8.54
C VAL A 72 0.23 -22.77 -8.61
N VAL A 73 -0.03 -22.07 -7.50
CA VAL A 73 -1.04 -21.00 -7.41
C VAL A 73 -0.72 -19.87 -8.39
N TYR A 74 0.53 -19.42 -8.46
CA TYR A 74 0.95 -18.43 -9.45
C TYR A 74 0.77 -18.91 -10.89
N SER A 75 0.96 -20.21 -11.16
CA SER A 75 0.78 -20.78 -12.51
C SER A 75 -0.69 -20.82 -12.91
N ALA A 76 -1.57 -21.11 -11.94
CA ALA A 76 -3.02 -21.07 -12.11
C ALA A 76 -3.51 -19.64 -12.39
N ASP A 77 -3.04 -18.68 -11.60
CA ASP A 77 -3.37 -17.27 -11.75
C ASP A 77 -2.95 -16.73 -13.15
N ASP A 78 -1.72 -16.98 -13.60
CA ASP A 78 -1.27 -16.61 -14.96
C ASP A 78 -2.13 -17.26 -16.06
N LEU A 79 -2.56 -18.52 -15.86
CA LEU A 79 -3.41 -19.22 -16.83
C LEU A 79 -4.79 -18.60 -16.93
N PHE A 80 -5.47 -18.35 -15.80
CA PHE A 80 -6.83 -17.81 -15.80
C PHE A 80 -6.88 -16.35 -16.22
N ASP A 81 -5.88 -15.54 -15.87
CA ASP A 81 -5.75 -14.18 -16.37
C ASP A 81 -5.59 -14.16 -17.91
N LYS A 82 -4.84 -15.12 -18.47
CA LYS A 82 -4.71 -15.28 -19.94
C LYS A 82 -6.05 -15.66 -20.58
N VAL A 83 -6.79 -16.60 -20.00
CA VAL A 83 -8.10 -17.00 -20.51
C VAL A 83 -9.08 -15.82 -20.47
N GLY A 84 -9.10 -15.06 -19.36
CA GLY A 84 -9.90 -13.85 -19.23
C GLY A 84 -9.55 -12.80 -20.29
N THR A 85 -8.27 -12.60 -20.56
CA THR A 85 -7.82 -11.67 -21.62
C THR A 85 -8.30 -12.07 -23.01
N VAL A 86 -8.20 -13.36 -23.34
CA VAL A 86 -8.71 -13.89 -24.62
C VAL A 86 -10.22 -13.70 -24.74
N ALA A 87 -10.96 -13.82 -23.63
CA ALA A 87 -12.40 -13.53 -23.61
C ALA A 87 -12.68 -12.05 -23.91
N LEU A 88 -11.95 -11.12 -23.29
CA LEU A 88 -12.06 -9.68 -23.56
C LEU A 88 -11.75 -9.33 -25.02
N GLN A 89 -10.69 -9.92 -25.60
CA GLN A 89 -10.33 -9.72 -27.02
C GLN A 89 -11.48 -10.10 -27.96
N LYS A 90 -12.20 -11.19 -27.65
CA LYS A 90 -13.35 -11.64 -28.45
C LYS A 90 -14.55 -10.71 -28.33
N GLN A 91 -14.82 -10.16 -27.15
CA GLN A 91 -15.93 -9.20 -26.94
C GLN A 91 -15.73 -7.92 -27.78
N ILE A 92 -14.51 -7.39 -27.83
CA ILE A 92 -14.19 -6.17 -28.58
C ILE A 92 -14.29 -6.37 -30.10
N GLN A 93 -14.00 -7.57 -30.61
CA GLN A 93 -14.04 -7.87 -32.05
C GLN A 93 -15.45 -8.14 -32.59
N GLY A 94 -16.42 -8.52 -31.74
CA GLY A 94 -17.76 -8.98 -32.12
C GLY A 94 -18.91 -8.01 -31.81
N GLY A 95 -18.77 -6.73 -32.20
CA GLY A 95 -19.68 -5.64 -31.83
C GLY A 95 -21.19 -5.97 -31.77
N ASN A 96 -21.82 -5.64 -30.64
CA ASN A 96 -23.26 -5.42 -30.40
C ASN A 96 -24.30 -6.21 -31.23
N LYS A 97 -24.16 -7.53 -31.34
CA LYS A 97 -25.30 -8.43 -31.62
C LYS A 97 -25.42 -9.50 -30.55
N LEU A 98 -26.04 -9.11 -29.44
CA LEU A 98 -26.69 -10.04 -28.53
C LEU A 98 -27.63 -10.94 -29.36
N THR A 99 -27.44 -12.25 -29.27
CA THR A 99 -28.38 -13.36 -29.60
C THR A 99 -28.29 -14.15 -30.91
N LYS A 100 -27.30 -14.02 -31.82
CA LYS A 100 -27.28 -14.92 -33.00
C LYS A 100 -25.97 -15.53 -33.50
N GLU A 101 -24.86 -15.42 -32.79
CA GLU A 101 -23.58 -15.91 -33.32
C GLU A 101 -22.79 -16.79 -32.36
N VAL A 102 -23.44 -17.59 -31.51
CA VAL A 102 -22.75 -18.68 -30.79
C VAL A 102 -22.36 -19.83 -31.75
N THR A 103 -22.87 -19.82 -33.00
CA THR A 103 -22.73 -20.92 -33.98
C THR A 103 -21.90 -20.60 -35.23
N THR A 104 -21.49 -19.37 -35.49
CA THR A 104 -20.76 -18.96 -36.72
C THR A 104 -19.32 -18.50 -36.43
N PHE A 105 -18.72 -19.14 -35.45
CA PHE A 105 -17.55 -18.66 -34.74
C PHE A 105 -16.24 -19.25 -35.31
N PHE A 106 -15.37 -18.37 -35.85
CA PHE A 106 -13.89 -18.42 -35.88
C PHE A 106 -13.09 -19.04 -37.05
N SER A 107 -11.90 -18.46 -37.31
CA SER A 107 -10.83 -19.05 -38.12
C SER A 107 -10.27 -20.34 -37.47
N ASN A 108 -10.30 -21.45 -38.20
CA ASN A 108 -10.23 -22.83 -37.67
C ASN A 108 -8.86 -23.34 -37.15
N SER A 109 -7.71 -22.68 -37.36
CA SER A 109 -6.41 -23.37 -37.20
C SER A 109 -5.71 -23.25 -35.84
N ASN A 110 -6.03 -22.24 -34.99
CA ASN A 110 -5.30 -21.99 -33.73
C ASN A 110 -6.13 -22.13 -32.44
N GLN A 111 -7.47 -22.18 -32.50
CA GLN A 111 -8.30 -22.23 -31.29
C GLN A 111 -8.36 -23.60 -30.62
N ILE A 112 -8.47 -24.68 -31.40
CA ILE A 112 -8.44 -26.04 -30.85
C ILE A 112 -7.10 -26.29 -30.15
N LYS A 113 -6.00 -25.82 -30.74
CA LYS A 113 -4.66 -25.87 -30.12
C LYS A 113 -4.60 -25.10 -28.80
N PHE A 114 -5.21 -23.91 -28.76
CA PHE A 114 -5.28 -23.12 -27.53
C PHE A 114 -6.16 -23.79 -26.45
N ALA A 115 -7.36 -24.25 -26.81
CA ALA A 115 -8.28 -24.94 -25.91
C ALA A 115 -7.67 -26.25 -25.35
N LEU A 116 -7.03 -27.05 -26.21
CA LEU A 116 -6.29 -28.24 -25.79
C LEU A 116 -5.14 -27.87 -24.85
N SER A 117 -4.39 -26.82 -25.15
CA SER A 117 -3.31 -26.34 -24.27
C SER A 117 -3.83 -25.88 -22.90
N VAL A 118 -4.93 -25.13 -22.85
CA VAL A 118 -5.56 -24.70 -21.60
C VAL A 118 -6.06 -25.91 -20.81
N SER A 119 -6.78 -26.84 -21.45
CA SER A 119 -7.29 -28.05 -20.80
C SER A 119 -6.18 -28.94 -20.24
N GLN A 120 -5.05 -29.08 -20.96
CA GLN A 120 -3.85 -29.76 -20.47
C GLN A 120 -3.23 -29.05 -19.27
N LYS A 121 -3.08 -27.73 -19.31
CA LYS A 121 -2.53 -26.96 -18.19
C LYS A 121 -3.42 -27.02 -16.94
N ILE A 122 -4.75 -26.91 -17.09
CA ILE A 122 -5.71 -27.11 -15.99
C ILE A 122 -5.50 -28.49 -15.35
N LYS A 123 -5.35 -29.54 -16.17
CA LYS A 123 -5.09 -30.89 -15.68
C LYS A 123 -3.78 -30.97 -14.88
N THR A 124 -2.69 -30.39 -15.38
CA THR A 124 -1.39 -30.37 -14.68
C THR A 124 -1.49 -29.63 -13.34
N ILE A 125 -2.05 -28.41 -13.34
CA ILE A 125 -2.25 -27.60 -12.13
C ILE A 125 -3.04 -28.38 -11.09
N ARG A 126 -4.16 -29.00 -11.49
CA ARG A 126 -4.98 -29.80 -10.59
C ARG A 126 -4.19 -30.95 -9.96
N GLN A 127 -3.45 -31.71 -10.77
CA GLN A 127 -2.66 -32.83 -10.27
C GLN A 127 -1.59 -32.40 -9.26
N GLU A 128 -0.99 -31.23 -9.46
CA GLU A 128 -0.01 -30.66 -8.52
C GLU A 128 -0.69 -30.17 -7.23
N LEU A 129 -1.82 -29.46 -7.34
CA LEU A 129 -2.59 -29.04 -6.16
C LEU A 129 -3.10 -30.24 -5.35
N ASP A 130 -3.60 -31.29 -6.00
CA ASP A 130 -4.05 -32.51 -5.32
C ASP A 130 -2.93 -33.17 -4.51
N ARG A 131 -1.68 -33.14 -5.01
CA ARG A 131 -0.50 -33.62 -4.27
C ARG A 131 -0.25 -32.75 -3.05
N ILE A 132 -0.24 -31.43 -3.22
CA ILE A 132 0.00 -30.47 -2.14
C ILE A 132 -1.07 -30.56 -1.05
N VAL A 133 -2.35 -30.69 -1.44
CA VAL A 133 -3.46 -30.87 -0.48
C VAL A 133 -3.30 -32.17 0.31
N ARG A 134 -2.88 -33.28 -0.33
CA ARG A 134 -2.61 -34.53 0.38
C ARG A 134 -1.49 -34.38 1.40
N ASP A 135 -0.35 -33.80 1.02
CA ASP A 135 0.76 -33.51 1.94
C ASP A 135 0.29 -32.60 3.09
N GLY A 136 -0.59 -31.63 2.80
CA GLY A 136 -1.09 -30.65 3.76
C GLY A 136 -1.95 -31.25 4.87
N ARG A 137 -2.62 -32.38 4.62
CA ARG A 137 -3.47 -33.06 5.62
C ARG A 137 -2.67 -33.59 6.80
N GLU A 138 -1.36 -33.83 6.63
CA GLU A 138 -0.48 -34.30 7.70
C GLU A 138 -0.21 -33.22 8.76
N PHE A 139 -0.41 -31.94 8.43
CA PHE A 139 -0.11 -30.82 9.34
C PHE A 139 -1.27 -30.41 10.25
N ALA A 140 -2.46 -31.03 10.08
CA ALA A 140 -3.66 -30.73 10.85
C ALA A 140 -3.95 -29.21 10.94
N PHE A 141 -3.96 -28.54 9.78
CA PHE A 141 -4.36 -27.14 9.69
C PHE A 141 -5.83 -26.97 10.08
N VAL A 142 -6.14 -25.87 10.76
CA VAL A 142 -7.49 -25.56 11.23
C VAL A 142 -8.07 -24.44 10.38
N TYR A 143 -9.35 -24.59 10.01
CA TYR A 143 -10.10 -23.51 9.35
C TYR A 143 -10.15 -22.28 10.25
N ARG A 144 -9.77 -21.12 9.70
CA ARG A 144 -9.94 -19.84 10.37
C ARG A 144 -10.94 -19.01 9.56
N PRO A 145 -12.15 -18.73 10.09
CA PRO A 145 -13.08 -17.85 9.40
C PRO A 145 -12.45 -16.46 9.25
N HIS A 146 -12.55 -15.91 8.04
CA HIS A 146 -12.22 -14.53 7.75
C HIS A 146 -13.39 -13.67 8.26
N GLU A 147 -13.41 -13.31 9.55
CA GLU A 147 -14.39 -12.33 10.04
C GLU A 147 -14.00 -10.94 9.54
N GLU A 148 -14.73 -10.48 8.53
CA GLU A 148 -14.64 -9.14 7.93
C GLU A 148 -14.99 -8.09 9.00
N GLY A 149 -14.00 -7.32 9.44
CA GLY A 149 -14.20 -6.17 10.33
C GLY A 149 -13.73 -6.33 11.79
N SER A 150 -13.24 -7.51 12.20
CA SER A 150 -12.65 -7.70 13.53
C SER A 150 -11.15 -7.96 13.44
N VAL A 151 -10.37 -7.30 14.31
CA VAL A 151 -8.93 -7.55 14.47
C VAL A 151 -8.76 -9.02 14.83
N ILE A 152 -8.28 -9.82 13.88
CA ILE A 152 -8.12 -11.26 14.00
C ILE A 152 -7.22 -11.55 15.22
N SER A 153 -7.83 -12.11 16.27
CA SER A 153 -7.09 -12.69 17.40
C SER A 153 -6.34 -13.91 16.89
N THR A 154 -5.06 -13.73 16.57
CA THR A 154 -4.17 -14.84 16.21
C THR A 154 -3.86 -15.65 17.48
N SER A 155 -4.16 -16.95 17.41
CA SER A 155 -4.00 -17.90 18.52
C SER A 155 -2.56 -18.40 18.72
N SER A 156 -1.59 -17.88 17.95
CA SER A 156 -0.16 -18.18 18.14
C SER A 156 0.40 -17.42 19.34
N ARG A 157 0.23 -18.03 20.51
CA ARG A 157 0.80 -17.65 21.81
C ARG A 157 2.34 -17.58 21.79
N ARG A 158 2.96 -16.58 21.16
CA ARG A 158 4.16 -16.02 21.77
C ARG A 158 3.65 -15.26 22.99
N ARG A 159 3.79 -15.86 24.18
CA ARG A 159 3.56 -15.16 25.45
C ARG A 159 4.38 -13.88 25.38
N ARG A 160 3.71 -12.76 25.13
CA ARG A 160 4.35 -11.45 25.20
C ARG A 160 4.89 -11.28 26.61
N ASP A 161 6.12 -10.79 26.72
CA ASP A 161 6.67 -10.40 28.01
C ASP A 161 5.78 -9.30 28.58
N GLN A 162 5.25 -9.54 29.79
CA GLN A 162 4.46 -8.54 30.49
C GLN A 162 5.35 -7.33 30.78
N THR A 163 4.87 -6.13 30.49
CA THR A 163 5.60 -4.92 30.85
C THR A 163 5.34 -4.56 32.32
N TYR A 164 6.32 -3.93 32.94
CA TYR A 164 6.28 -3.50 34.33
C TYR A 164 6.64 -2.01 34.44
N SER A 165 6.35 -1.38 35.58
CA SER A 165 6.49 0.07 35.75
C SER A 165 7.91 0.55 36.06
N PHE A 166 8.81 -0.32 36.49
CA PHE A 166 10.18 0.04 36.90
C PHE A 166 11.12 0.25 35.70
N VAL A 167 11.98 1.26 35.81
CA VAL A 167 13.14 1.48 34.94
C VAL A 167 14.26 2.11 35.75
N ASP A 168 15.50 1.75 35.47
CA ASP A 168 16.66 2.49 35.95
C ASP A 168 16.79 3.78 35.12
N ALA A 169 16.54 4.93 35.75
CA ALA A 169 16.54 6.22 35.07
C ALA A 169 17.93 6.61 34.56
N ASP A 170 19.00 6.16 35.22
CA ASP A 170 20.38 6.47 34.86
C ASP A 170 20.82 5.73 33.59
N GLU A 171 20.15 4.61 33.25
CA GLU A 171 20.37 3.89 32.00
C GLU A 171 19.60 4.46 30.80
N VAL A 172 18.65 5.39 31.01
CA VAL A 172 17.83 5.94 29.92
C VAL A 172 18.45 7.18 29.32
N ILE A 173 18.73 7.13 28.02
CA ILE A 173 19.48 8.17 27.31
C ILE A 173 18.57 8.95 26.37
N GLY A 174 18.66 10.29 26.44
CA GLY A 174 18.11 11.18 25.41
C GLY A 174 16.60 11.37 25.42
N ARG A 175 15.93 11.19 26.56
CA ARG A 175 14.47 11.31 26.70
C ARG A 175 14.00 12.48 27.58
N ASP A 176 14.91 13.35 28.02
CA ASP A 176 14.61 14.45 28.94
C ASP A 176 13.61 15.46 28.34
N GLY A 177 13.75 15.78 27.05
CA GLY A 177 12.85 16.71 26.35
C GLY A 177 11.42 16.16 26.21
N ASP A 178 11.30 14.90 25.80
CA ASP A 178 10.02 14.20 25.69
C ASP A 178 9.35 14.10 27.07
N LYS A 179 10.11 13.69 28.08
CA LYS A 179 9.67 13.58 29.48
C LYS A 179 9.14 14.92 29.99
N LYS A 180 9.89 16.01 29.81
CA LYS A 180 9.49 17.36 30.24
C LYS A 180 8.19 17.81 29.56
N THR A 181 8.05 17.54 28.27
CA THR A 181 6.84 17.88 27.51
C THR A 181 5.60 17.19 28.09
N ILE A 182 5.69 15.88 28.34
CA ILE A 182 4.56 15.13 28.88
C ILE A 182 4.29 15.50 30.34
N LEU A 183 5.32 15.73 31.17
CA LEU A 183 5.15 16.20 32.54
C LEU A 183 4.38 17.52 32.61
N ASN A 184 4.68 18.47 31.71
CA ASN A 184 3.94 19.73 31.65
C ASN A 184 2.44 19.52 31.39
N ILE A 185 2.08 18.59 30.49
CA ILE A 185 0.67 18.26 30.20
C ILE A 185 0.02 17.54 31.39
N LEU A 186 0.76 16.63 32.01
CA LEU A 186 0.29 15.73 33.06
C LEU A 186 0.06 16.46 34.39
N LEU A 187 0.87 17.49 34.68
CA LEU A 187 0.81 18.30 35.91
C LEU A 187 0.06 19.63 35.75
N ALA A 188 -0.38 19.99 34.53
CA ALA A 188 -1.16 21.20 34.29
C ALA A 188 -2.48 21.21 35.07
N SER A 189 -2.83 22.37 35.66
CA SER A 189 -4.12 22.62 36.30
C SER A 189 -5.25 22.55 35.29
N CYS A 190 -6.28 21.74 35.59
CA CYS A 190 -7.53 21.76 34.83
C CYS A 190 -8.33 23.00 35.26
N GLU A 191 -8.22 24.10 34.50
CA GLU A 191 -8.93 25.36 34.77
C GLU A 191 -10.33 25.42 34.14
N THR A 192 -10.68 24.48 33.25
CA THR A 192 -12.01 24.42 32.63
C THR A 192 -12.98 23.56 33.44
N GLU A 193 -14.21 24.05 33.58
CA GLU A 193 -15.27 23.49 34.43
C GLU A 193 -15.89 22.17 33.92
N ASP A 194 -15.47 21.68 32.75
CA ASP A 194 -16.00 20.43 32.18
C ASP A 194 -15.16 19.19 32.58
N GLU A 195 -15.84 18.22 33.21
CA GLU A 195 -15.32 16.96 33.76
C GLU A 195 -14.78 15.97 32.69
N ILE A 196 -13.71 16.32 32.01
CA ILE A 196 -13.06 15.43 31.04
C ILE A 196 -11.87 14.74 31.70
N LEU A 197 -12.01 13.42 31.93
CA LEU A 197 -10.87 12.55 32.22
C LEU A 197 -9.85 12.67 31.09
N HIS A 198 -8.67 13.22 31.39
CA HIS A 198 -7.65 13.49 30.39
C HIS A 198 -6.86 12.23 30.06
N VAL A 199 -6.71 11.96 28.77
CA VAL A 199 -5.96 10.82 28.24
C VAL A 199 -4.87 11.33 27.32
N ILE A 200 -3.62 11.01 27.66
CA ILE A 200 -2.40 11.45 26.98
C ILE A 200 -1.85 10.26 26.19
N PRO A 201 -1.97 10.24 24.86
CA PRO A 201 -1.46 9.14 24.05
C PRO A 201 -0.02 9.40 23.57
N ILE A 202 0.86 8.41 23.75
CA ILE A 202 2.21 8.33 23.20
C ILE A 202 2.21 7.33 22.05
N VAL A 203 2.60 7.78 20.85
CA VAL A 203 2.55 6.98 19.61
C VAL A 203 3.92 6.88 18.96
N GLY A 204 4.19 5.75 18.32
CA GLY A 204 5.41 5.52 17.55
C GLY A 204 5.60 4.05 17.21
N ILE A 205 6.57 3.74 16.36
CA ILE A 205 6.84 2.36 15.92
C ILE A 205 7.32 1.46 17.08
N GLY A 206 7.37 0.15 16.84
CA GLY A 206 7.91 -0.81 17.80
C GLY A 206 9.38 -0.51 18.13
N GLY A 207 9.79 -0.64 19.40
CA GLY A 207 11.17 -0.40 19.82
C GLY A 207 11.58 1.06 20.03
N GLN A 208 10.68 2.03 19.77
CA GLN A 208 10.97 3.46 19.91
C GLN A 208 11.23 3.92 21.36
N GLY A 209 10.84 3.13 22.37
CA GLY A 209 10.99 3.49 23.78
C GLY A 209 9.77 4.15 24.42
N LYS A 210 8.56 3.96 23.87
CA LYS A 210 7.30 4.48 24.44
C LYS A 210 7.07 4.01 25.88
N THR A 211 7.16 2.70 26.11
CA THR A 211 7.05 2.07 27.42
C THR A 211 8.11 2.62 28.37
N THR A 212 9.36 2.76 27.92
CA THR A 212 10.46 3.35 28.70
C THR A 212 10.20 4.80 29.10
N LEU A 213 9.68 5.62 28.18
CA LEU A 213 9.29 7.00 28.48
C LEU A 213 8.14 7.05 29.49
N ALA A 214 7.14 6.18 29.35
CA ALA A 214 6.06 6.05 30.32
C ALA A 214 6.57 5.63 31.70
N GLN A 215 7.53 4.70 31.78
CA GLN A 215 8.19 4.31 33.04
C GLN A 215 8.94 5.49 33.68
N LEU A 216 9.69 6.27 32.89
CA LEU A 216 10.39 7.47 33.39
C LEU A 216 9.45 8.52 33.97
N ILE A 217 8.27 8.69 33.37
CA ILE A 217 7.24 9.62 33.84
C ILE A 217 6.57 9.06 35.09
N TYR A 218 6.20 7.78 35.08
CA TYR A 218 5.53 7.11 36.18
C TYR A 218 6.33 7.17 37.49
N ASN A 219 7.66 7.04 37.39
CA ASN A 219 8.58 7.08 38.52
C ASN A 219 9.16 8.49 38.79
N ASP A 220 8.68 9.53 38.13
CA ASP A 220 9.19 10.89 38.38
C ASP A 220 8.74 11.40 39.78
N PRO A 221 9.64 12.03 40.56
CA PRO A 221 9.30 12.54 41.89
C PRO A 221 8.14 13.54 41.91
N GLN A 222 7.95 14.33 40.86
CA GLN A 222 6.83 15.28 40.76
C GLN A 222 5.50 14.54 40.56
N VAL A 223 5.52 13.45 39.78
CA VAL A 223 4.36 12.58 39.55
C VAL A 223 4.01 11.82 40.82
N GLU A 224 5.00 11.26 41.51
CA GLU A 224 4.82 10.59 42.80
C GLU A 224 4.21 11.52 43.85
N LYS A 225 4.64 12.79 43.89
CA LYS A 225 4.09 13.78 44.83
C LYS A 225 2.68 14.24 44.46
N TYR A 226 2.35 14.27 43.17
CA TYR A 226 1.08 14.83 42.69
C TYR A 226 -0.08 13.82 42.69
N PHE A 227 0.19 12.54 42.38
CA PHE A 227 -0.83 11.48 42.32
C PHE A 227 -0.77 10.59 43.56
N GLU A 228 -1.90 10.47 44.24
CA GLU A 228 -2.07 9.64 45.43
C GLU A 228 -2.02 8.14 45.08
N LEU A 229 -2.45 7.79 43.86
CA LEU A 229 -2.46 6.42 43.37
C LEU A 229 -1.86 6.36 41.96
N ARG A 230 -0.93 5.43 41.74
CA ARG A 230 -0.33 5.18 40.43
C ARG A 230 -0.54 3.72 40.05
N LEU A 231 -1.02 3.50 38.83
CA LEU A 231 -1.47 2.20 38.34
C LEU A 231 -0.80 1.90 37.00
N TRP A 232 -0.35 0.66 36.80
CA TRP A 232 0.28 0.21 35.56
C TRP A 232 -0.39 -1.05 35.03
N VAL A 233 -0.90 -0.99 33.80
CA VAL A 233 -1.57 -2.12 33.17
C VAL A 233 -1.06 -2.32 31.74
N CYS A 234 -0.42 -3.45 31.51
CA CYS A 234 -0.12 -3.96 30.19
C CYS A 234 -1.40 -4.53 29.55
N VAL A 235 -1.85 -3.92 28.46
CA VAL A 235 -3.07 -4.32 27.75
C VAL A 235 -2.73 -5.45 26.78
N SER A 236 -3.48 -6.54 26.86
CA SER A 236 -3.33 -7.68 25.94
C SER A 236 -3.83 -7.32 24.55
N GLU A 237 -3.46 -8.12 23.55
CA GLU A 237 -4.00 -7.97 22.19
C GLU A 237 -5.53 -8.11 22.17
N VAL A 238 -6.07 -9.02 22.98
CA VAL A 238 -7.51 -9.09 23.26
C VAL A 238 -7.89 -7.97 24.23
N PHE A 239 -8.77 -7.07 23.78
CA PHE A 239 -9.27 -5.95 24.56
C PHE A 239 -10.48 -6.35 25.42
N ASP A 240 -10.26 -7.23 26.38
CA ASP A 240 -11.31 -7.66 27.30
C ASP A 240 -11.43 -6.65 28.45
N ILE A 241 -12.55 -5.93 28.49
CA ILE A 241 -12.85 -4.90 29.50
C ILE A 241 -12.82 -5.48 30.92
N LYS A 242 -13.31 -6.72 31.11
CA LYS A 242 -13.29 -7.40 32.41
C LYS A 242 -11.86 -7.65 32.84
N LEU A 243 -11.05 -8.28 31.97
CA LEU A 243 -9.65 -8.59 32.26
C LEU A 243 -8.82 -7.32 32.53
N ILE A 244 -9.06 -6.25 31.77
CA ILE A 244 -8.40 -4.96 31.99
C ILE A 244 -8.79 -4.40 33.36
N THR A 245 -10.08 -4.42 33.70
CA THR A 245 -10.57 -3.93 35.00
C THR A 245 -9.99 -4.72 36.18
N GLU A 246 -9.90 -6.05 36.06
CA GLU A 246 -9.24 -6.93 37.03
C GLU A 246 -7.75 -6.55 37.21
N LYS A 247 -7.02 -6.32 36.10
CA LYS A 247 -5.63 -5.88 36.16
C LYS A 247 -5.46 -4.52 36.85
N ILE A 248 -6.37 -3.58 36.60
CA ILE A 248 -6.37 -2.25 37.24
C ILE A 248 -6.58 -2.41 38.75
N LEU A 249 -7.57 -3.20 39.17
CA LEU A 249 -7.84 -3.49 40.58
C LEU A 249 -6.68 -4.21 41.27
N LYS A 250 -6.08 -5.19 40.59
CA LYS A 250 -4.87 -5.87 41.08
C LYS A 250 -3.72 -4.88 41.27
N SER A 251 -3.54 -3.93 40.35
CA SER A 251 -2.54 -2.86 40.50
C SER A 251 -2.86 -1.90 41.65
N ALA A 252 -4.13 -1.63 41.92
CA ALA A 252 -4.55 -0.71 42.98
C ALA A 252 -4.44 -1.34 44.38
N THR A 253 -4.91 -2.57 44.52
CA THR A 253 -5.00 -3.28 45.81
C THR A 253 -3.74 -4.06 46.16
N LYS A 254 -2.90 -4.39 45.16
CA LYS A 254 -1.75 -5.31 45.28
C LYS A 254 -2.12 -6.72 45.77
N ALA A 255 -3.40 -7.09 45.70
CA ALA A 255 -3.92 -8.39 46.08
C ALA A 255 -4.46 -9.14 44.85
N GLU A 256 -4.58 -10.46 44.94
CA GLU A 256 -5.32 -11.21 43.92
C GLU A 256 -6.79 -10.84 43.95
N THR A 257 -7.33 -10.47 42.79
CA THR A 257 -8.77 -10.27 42.59
C THR A 257 -9.42 -11.64 42.41
N PRO A 258 -10.46 -12.00 43.20
CA PRO A 258 -11.28 -13.17 42.91
C PRO A 258 -11.87 -13.07 41.49
N ASN A 259 -12.31 -14.18 40.91
CA ASN A 259 -13.05 -14.15 39.63
C ASN A 259 -14.45 -13.55 39.86
N LEU A 260 -14.52 -12.21 39.86
CA LEU A 260 -15.71 -11.43 40.16
C LEU A 260 -16.52 -11.16 38.88
N GLU A 261 -17.81 -10.89 39.05
CA GLU A 261 -18.64 -10.37 37.97
C GLU A 261 -18.38 -8.88 37.71
N MET A 262 -18.76 -8.39 36.53
CA MET A 262 -18.49 -7.00 36.13
C MET A 262 -19.07 -5.96 37.09
N GLU A 263 -20.26 -6.19 37.63
CA GLU A 263 -20.90 -5.28 38.60
C GLU A 263 -20.07 -5.16 39.89
N GLN A 264 -19.52 -6.29 40.37
CA GLN A 264 -18.67 -6.33 41.55
C GLN A 264 -17.33 -5.65 41.30
N LEU A 265 -16.72 -5.88 40.13
CA LEU A 265 -15.46 -5.24 39.72
C LEU A 265 -15.61 -3.72 39.65
N GLN A 266 -16.66 -3.23 38.99
CA GLN A 266 -17.04 -1.82 38.94
C GLN A 266 -17.18 -1.22 40.35
N GLY A 267 -17.89 -1.91 41.25
CA GLY A 267 -18.10 -1.45 42.62
C GLY A 267 -16.80 -1.31 43.39
N GLN A 268 -15.89 -2.29 43.26
CA GLN A 268 -14.56 -2.22 43.86
C GLN A 268 -13.71 -1.11 43.24
N LEU A 269 -13.76 -0.94 41.92
CA LEU A 269 -12.99 0.09 41.22
C LEU A 269 -13.39 1.49 41.71
N ARG A 270 -14.70 1.73 41.84
CA ARG A 270 -15.25 2.97 42.42
C ARG A 270 -14.77 3.19 43.85
N LYS A 271 -14.74 2.14 44.67
CA LYS A 271 -14.26 2.22 46.05
C LYS A 271 -12.77 2.56 46.14
N GLU A 272 -11.94 1.94 45.31
CA GLU A 272 -10.47 2.08 45.41
C GLU A 272 -9.92 3.37 44.79
N LEU A 273 -10.55 3.85 43.71
CA LEU A 273 -10.11 5.04 42.97
C LEU A 273 -10.93 6.30 43.31
N GLY A 274 -12.16 6.14 43.81
CA GLY A 274 -13.18 7.20 43.86
C GLY A 274 -12.79 8.45 44.66
N ASP A 275 -11.97 8.29 45.69
CA ASP A 275 -11.54 9.38 46.57
C ASP A 275 -10.09 9.83 46.32
N LYS A 276 -9.38 9.25 45.36
CA LYS A 276 -7.96 9.51 45.10
C LYS A 276 -7.75 10.24 43.78
N ARG A 277 -6.67 11.01 43.70
CA ARG A 277 -6.13 11.47 42.41
C ARG A 277 -5.22 10.39 41.86
N TYR A 278 -5.61 9.75 40.76
CA TYR A 278 -4.86 8.63 40.20
C TYR A 278 -4.19 8.94 38.85
N LEU A 279 -3.06 8.28 38.60
CA LEU A 279 -2.46 8.13 37.29
C LEU A 279 -2.57 6.66 36.87
N LEU A 280 -3.19 6.40 35.72
CA LEU A 280 -3.27 5.07 35.13
C LEU A 280 -2.46 5.01 33.83
N VAL A 281 -1.52 4.09 33.74
CA VAL A 281 -0.81 3.77 32.49
C VAL A 281 -1.45 2.55 31.83
N LEU A 282 -1.97 2.72 30.61
CA LEU A 282 -2.39 1.65 29.72
C LEU A 282 -1.33 1.44 28.66
N ASP A 283 -0.49 0.43 28.84
CA ASP A 283 0.67 0.19 27.99
C ASP A 283 0.37 -0.79 26.84
N ASP A 284 0.81 -0.41 25.63
CA ASP A 284 0.72 -1.11 24.34
C ASP A 284 -0.70 -1.48 23.90
N VAL A 285 -1.60 -0.49 23.81
CA VAL A 285 -3.00 -0.67 23.40
C VAL A 285 -3.12 -0.82 21.88
N TRP A 286 -3.88 -1.80 21.42
CA TRP A 286 -4.14 -2.10 20.00
C TRP A 286 -5.59 -1.89 19.53
N ASN A 287 -6.52 -1.72 20.46
CA ASN A 287 -7.95 -1.72 20.15
C ASN A 287 -8.41 -0.44 19.42
N GLU A 288 -8.89 -0.61 18.19
CA GLU A 288 -9.44 0.46 17.35
C GLU A 288 -10.98 0.57 17.50
N ASN A 289 -11.62 -0.20 18.39
CA ASN A 289 -13.05 -0.10 18.66
C ASN A 289 -13.38 1.04 19.66
N ARG A 290 -13.98 2.11 19.13
CA ARG A 290 -14.37 3.28 19.94
C ARG A 290 -15.41 2.96 21.01
N GLU A 291 -16.37 2.07 20.77
CA GLU A 291 -17.41 1.75 21.75
C GLU A 291 -16.85 1.01 22.97
N GLU A 292 -15.94 0.07 22.74
CA GLU A 292 -15.26 -0.64 23.83
C GLU A 292 -14.42 0.30 24.69
N TRP A 293 -13.71 1.25 24.05
CA TRP A 293 -13.05 2.31 24.78
C TRP A 293 -14.02 3.16 25.59
N LEU A 294 -15.17 3.57 25.02
CA LEU A 294 -16.16 4.36 25.74
C LEU A 294 -16.72 3.61 26.95
N LYS A 295 -16.94 2.29 26.85
CA LYS A 295 -17.36 1.43 27.95
C LYS A 295 -16.30 1.39 29.07
N LEU A 296 -15.03 1.15 28.74
CA LEU A 296 -13.94 1.18 29.73
C LEU A 296 -13.78 2.57 30.36
N ARG A 297 -13.82 3.62 29.52
CA ARG A 297 -13.71 5.02 29.98
C ARG A 297 -14.84 5.40 30.92
N ALA A 298 -16.06 4.89 30.73
CA ALA A 298 -17.17 5.13 31.65
C ALA A 298 -16.90 4.55 33.04
N LEU A 299 -16.22 3.40 33.14
CA LEU A 299 -15.79 2.82 34.42
C LEU A 299 -14.68 3.65 35.09
N LEU A 300 -13.84 4.30 34.29
CA LEU A 300 -12.69 5.10 34.74
C LEU A 300 -13.02 6.57 35.04
N LYS A 301 -14.21 7.05 34.68
CA LYS A 301 -14.72 8.39 35.05
C LYS A 301 -15.10 8.43 36.54
N ILE A 302 -14.10 8.24 37.39
CA ILE A 302 -14.17 8.21 38.85
C ILE A 302 -12.91 8.90 39.39
N GLY A 303 -12.84 9.12 40.71
CA GLY A 303 -11.67 9.73 41.35
C GLY A 303 -11.70 11.25 41.40
N ARG A 304 -10.69 11.84 42.05
CA ARG A 304 -10.58 13.30 42.20
C ARG A 304 -10.23 13.98 40.89
N LYS A 305 -10.65 15.25 40.78
CA LYS A 305 -10.21 16.15 39.70
C LYS A 305 -8.68 16.17 39.61
N GLY A 306 -8.19 16.13 38.37
CA GLY A 306 -6.77 16.00 38.07
C GLY A 306 -6.28 14.56 37.88
N SER A 307 -7.13 13.54 37.98
CA SER A 307 -6.77 12.16 37.57
C SER A 307 -6.52 12.08 36.06
N LYS A 308 -5.52 11.30 35.64
CA LYS A 308 -5.04 11.23 34.25
C LYS A 308 -4.81 9.79 33.80
N ILE A 309 -4.94 9.54 32.51
CA ILE A 309 -4.54 8.28 31.86
C ILE A 309 -3.41 8.56 30.87
N LEU A 310 -2.35 7.76 30.93
CA LEU A 310 -1.28 7.72 29.94
C LEU A 310 -1.45 6.45 29.10
N VAL A 311 -1.51 6.60 27.77
CA VAL A 311 -1.67 5.46 26.85
C VAL A 311 -0.42 5.36 25.97
N THR A 312 0.13 4.17 25.81
CA THR A 312 1.15 3.93 24.78
C THR A 312 0.57 3.05 23.68
N THR A 313 0.82 3.38 22.42
CA THR A 313 0.30 2.60 21.28
C THR A 313 1.20 2.72 20.05
N ARG A 314 1.01 1.82 19.09
CA ARG A 314 1.64 1.84 17.76
C ARG A 314 0.67 2.29 16.66
N SER A 315 -0.58 2.60 17.01
CA SER A 315 -1.62 3.07 16.11
C SER A 315 -2.02 4.50 16.43
N ARG A 316 -1.85 5.39 15.45
CA ARG A 316 -2.34 6.76 15.50
C ARG A 316 -3.86 6.81 15.63
N GLU A 317 -4.57 5.82 15.10
CA GLU A 317 -6.03 5.72 15.23
C GLU A 317 -6.43 5.43 16.69
N VAL A 318 -5.76 4.49 17.35
CA VAL A 318 -5.96 4.24 18.80
C VAL A 318 -5.71 5.51 19.62
N ALA A 319 -4.65 6.25 19.31
CA ALA A 319 -4.35 7.50 19.98
C ALA A 319 -5.41 8.58 19.77
N LYS A 320 -6.00 8.65 18.57
CA LYS A 320 -7.11 9.56 18.26
C LYS A 320 -8.40 9.15 18.95
N ILE A 321 -8.71 7.85 19.01
CA ILE A 321 -9.88 7.30 19.70
C ILE A 321 -9.81 7.56 21.20
N MET A 322 -8.64 7.32 21.80
CA MET A 322 -8.47 7.37 23.25
C MET A 322 -8.10 8.75 23.78
N GLY A 323 -7.29 9.49 23.03
CA GLY A 323 -6.70 10.75 23.46
C GLY A 323 -7.71 11.88 23.63
N THR A 324 -7.46 12.74 24.61
CA THR A 324 -8.21 13.99 24.82
C THR A 324 -7.33 15.23 24.73
N VAL A 325 -6.05 15.03 24.38
CA VAL A 325 -5.04 16.07 24.18
C VAL A 325 -4.29 15.75 22.87
N PRO A 326 -3.53 16.71 22.31
CA PRO A 326 -2.71 16.44 21.12
C PRO A 326 -1.82 15.20 21.29
N VAL A 327 -1.72 14.40 20.24
CA VAL A 327 -0.97 13.14 20.24
C VAL A 327 0.53 13.41 20.40
N CYS A 328 1.17 12.71 21.32
CA CYS A 328 2.61 12.77 21.52
C CYS A 328 3.31 11.76 20.60
N GLU A 329 3.72 12.19 19.40
CA GLU A 329 4.48 11.34 18.48
C GLU A 329 5.95 11.23 18.90
N LEU A 330 6.34 10.04 19.36
CA LEU A 330 7.69 9.76 19.83
C LEU A 330 8.66 9.51 18.66
N GLN A 331 9.68 10.35 18.57
CA GLN A 331 10.69 10.27 17.50
C GLN A 331 11.90 9.40 17.87
N GLY A 332 12.75 9.16 16.86
CA GLY A 332 14.14 8.69 17.00
C GLY A 332 14.91 9.46 18.06
N LEU A 333 15.91 8.82 18.67
CA LEU A 333 16.91 9.58 19.44
C LEU A 333 17.67 10.53 18.50
N SER A 334 18.28 11.58 19.04
CA SER A 334 19.23 12.38 18.25
C SER A 334 20.43 11.52 17.84
N GLU A 335 21.18 11.93 16.81
CA GLU A 335 22.37 11.17 16.38
C GLU A 335 23.40 11.05 17.52
N GLU A 336 23.55 12.11 18.32
CA GLU A 336 24.46 12.14 19.46
C GLU A 336 24.01 11.16 20.54
N LYS A 337 22.72 11.17 20.90
CA LYS A 337 22.16 10.28 21.92
C LYS A 337 22.08 8.83 21.46
N SER A 338 21.90 8.60 20.16
CA SER A 338 21.97 7.27 19.54
C SER A 338 23.37 6.69 19.62
N TRP A 339 24.38 7.52 19.35
CA TRP A 339 25.79 7.12 19.47
C TRP A 339 26.17 6.85 20.94
N GLU A 340 25.76 7.71 21.87
CA GLU A 340 25.98 7.51 23.32
C GLU A 340 25.39 6.18 23.80
N LEU A 341 24.14 5.89 23.42
CA LEU A 341 23.50 4.62 23.74
C LEU A 341 24.24 3.42 23.14
N PHE A 342 24.66 3.52 21.88
CA PHE A 342 25.43 2.46 21.26
C PHE A 342 26.76 2.21 21.97
N GLN A 343 27.45 3.27 22.39
CA GLN A 343 28.71 3.17 23.09
C GLN A 343 28.57 2.38 24.40
N ASN A 344 27.51 2.67 25.18
CA ASN A 344 27.23 1.99 26.44
C ASN A 344 26.90 0.50 26.25
N MET A 345 26.38 0.11 25.09
CA MET A 345 25.96 -1.27 24.81
C MET A 345 27.04 -2.10 24.14
N ALA A 346 27.91 -1.49 23.33
CA ALA A 346 28.87 -2.19 22.48
C ALA A 346 30.30 -2.22 23.03
N PHE A 347 30.69 -1.27 23.89
CA PHE A 347 32.03 -1.18 24.45
C PHE A 347 32.03 -1.50 25.95
N GLU A 348 33.13 -2.06 26.44
CA GLU A 348 33.39 -2.10 27.87
C GLU A 348 33.55 -0.67 28.43
N HIS A 349 33.05 -0.45 29.64
CA HIS A 349 33.06 0.85 30.30
C HIS A 349 34.47 1.46 30.28
N GLY A 350 34.64 2.63 29.63
CA GLY A 350 35.93 3.33 29.53
C GLY A 350 36.84 2.94 28.36
N HIS A 351 36.48 1.98 27.51
CA HIS A 351 37.35 1.48 26.43
C HIS A 351 37.08 2.08 25.03
N THR A 352 36.13 3.01 24.87
CA THR A 352 35.84 3.68 23.59
C THR A 352 37.04 4.43 23.01
N GLN A 353 37.93 4.95 23.86
CA GLN A 353 39.14 5.67 23.45
C GLN A 353 40.26 4.76 22.93
N GLN A 354 40.17 3.43 23.14
CA GLN A 354 41.23 2.49 22.78
C GLN A 354 41.12 1.95 21.34
N LYS A 355 40.01 2.19 20.65
CA LYS A 355 39.77 1.71 19.26
C LYS A 355 39.15 2.79 18.37
N PRO A 356 39.90 3.85 18.02
CA PRO A 356 39.36 5.00 17.27
C PRO A 356 38.81 4.63 15.88
N HIS A 357 39.36 3.63 15.19
CA HIS A 357 38.84 3.17 13.89
C HIS A 357 37.47 2.50 13.99
N LEU A 358 37.10 1.92 15.15
CA LEU A 358 35.77 1.35 15.36
C LEU A 358 34.70 2.42 15.63
N ILE A 359 35.09 3.65 15.95
CA ILE A 359 34.13 4.74 16.16
C ILE A 359 33.39 5.05 14.87
N GLU A 360 34.11 5.19 13.74
CA GLU A 360 33.51 5.45 12.43
C GLU A 360 32.63 4.29 11.98
N VAL A 361 33.14 3.05 12.11
CA VAL A 361 32.38 1.83 11.81
C VAL A 361 31.12 1.74 12.66
N GLY A 362 31.21 2.02 13.96
CA GLY A 362 30.10 2.04 14.88
C GLY A 362 29.05 3.09 14.51
N LYS A 363 29.46 4.32 14.19
CA LYS A 363 28.53 5.38 13.76
C LYS A 363 27.76 4.98 12.51
N GLU A 364 28.40 4.32 11.55
CA GLU A 364 27.72 3.77 10.37
C GLU A 364 26.74 2.64 10.73
N ILE A 365 27.09 1.79 11.70
CA ILE A 365 26.18 0.74 12.20
C ILE A 365 24.97 1.37 12.92
N VAL A 366 25.17 2.42 13.72
CA VAL A 366 24.08 3.15 14.39
C VAL A 366 23.14 3.80 13.39
N LYS A 367 23.66 4.36 12.29
CA LYS A 367 22.82 4.90 11.20
C LYS A 367 21.84 3.85 10.66
N LYS A 368 22.27 2.58 10.52
CA LYS A 368 21.38 1.48 10.11
C LYS A 368 20.28 1.15 11.13
N CYS A 369 20.48 1.49 12.40
CA CYS A 369 19.48 1.30 13.45
C CYS A 369 18.41 2.40 13.41
N ALA A 370 18.53 3.38 12.50
CA ALA A 370 17.58 4.48 12.28
C ALA A 370 17.19 5.20 13.58
N ASN A 371 18.17 5.38 14.48
CA ASN A 371 18.00 6.03 15.78
C ASN A 371 16.92 5.41 16.69
N VAL A 372 16.55 4.14 16.46
CA VAL A 372 15.59 3.42 17.30
C VAL A 372 16.32 2.79 18.49
N PRO A 373 15.99 3.16 19.75
CA PRO A 373 16.72 2.72 20.93
C PRO A 373 16.89 1.21 21.05
N LEU A 374 15.81 0.46 20.83
CA LEU A 374 15.86 -1.01 20.91
C LEU A 374 16.77 -1.62 19.85
N ALA A 375 16.79 -1.05 18.64
CA ALA A 375 17.67 -1.50 17.57
C ALA A 375 19.13 -1.28 17.92
N ILE A 376 19.44 -0.08 18.41
CA ILE A 376 20.77 0.30 18.87
C ILE A 376 21.22 -0.63 20.01
N ARG A 377 20.37 -0.86 21.02
CA ARG A 377 20.68 -1.76 22.14
C ARG A 377 20.97 -3.18 21.66
N THR A 378 20.11 -3.73 20.82
CA THR A 378 20.27 -5.11 20.33
C THR A 378 21.55 -5.26 19.52
N VAL A 379 21.82 -4.34 18.59
CA VAL A 379 23.02 -4.40 17.75
C VAL A 379 24.28 -4.16 18.57
N GLY A 380 24.27 -3.19 19.48
CA GLY A 380 25.39 -2.95 20.41
C GLY A 380 25.71 -4.19 21.23
N SER A 381 24.70 -4.82 21.84
CA SER A 381 24.89 -6.06 22.60
C SER A 381 25.42 -7.24 21.76
N LEU A 382 25.05 -7.34 20.48
CA LEU A 382 25.60 -8.38 19.59
C LEU A 382 27.09 -8.17 19.28
N LEU A 383 27.54 -6.91 19.28
CA LEU A 383 28.91 -6.51 18.98
C LEU A 383 29.80 -6.42 20.22
N TYR A 384 29.22 -6.42 21.41
CA TYR A 384 29.94 -6.44 22.67
C TYR A 384 30.92 -7.62 22.75
N GLY A 385 32.19 -7.33 23.06
CA GLY A 385 33.26 -8.31 23.14
C GLY A 385 33.64 -8.99 21.80
N LYS A 386 33.15 -8.48 20.65
CA LYS A 386 33.53 -9.01 19.32
C LYS A 386 34.78 -8.34 18.78
N ASP A 387 35.52 -9.08 17.97
CA ASP A 387 36.71 -8.58 17.27
C ASP A 387 36.34 -7.63 16.11
N ASP A 388 37.31 -6.84 15.68
CA ASP A 388 37.14 -5.80 14.66
C ASP A 388 36.66 -6.36 13.31
N SER A 389 37.01 -7.62 12.97
CA SER A 389 36.57 -8.26 11.73
C SER A 389 35.06 -8.53 11.75
N LYS A 390 34.50 -8.86 12.93
CA LYS A 390 33.06 -9.02 13.11
C LYS A 390 32.32 -7.70 12.95
N TRP A 391 32.86 -6.59 13.48
CA TRP A 391 32.30 -5.25 13.29
C TRP A 391 32.24 -4.86 11.81
N LEU A 392 33.34 -5.07 11.07
CA LEU A 392 33.39 -4.81 9.63
C LEU A 392 32.42 -5.71 8.84
N SER A 393 32.31 -6.98 9.23
CA SER A 393 31.35 -7.90 8.61
C SER A 393 29.90 -7.45 8.84
N PHE A 394 29.59 -6.92 10.02
CA PHE A 394 28.27 -6.41 10.38
C PHE A 394 27.95 -5.09 9.67
N LYS A 395 28.94 -4.19 9.55
CA LYS A 395 28.84 -2.96 8.76
C LYS A 395 28.43 -3.22 7.30
N ASN A 396 28.71 -4.39 6.74
CA ASN A 396 28.29 -4.74 5.37
C ASN A 396 27.02 -5.61 5.30
N ARG A 397 26.47 -6.07 6.42
CA ARG A 397 25.26 -6.90 6.50
C ARG A 397 24.01 -6.02 6.62
N SER A 398 22.88 -6.46 6.04
CA SER A 398 21.56 -5.86 6.29
C SER A 398 20.95 -6.43 7.57
N LEU A 399 20.22 -5.61 8.33
CA LEU A 399 19.50 -6.06 9.53
C LEU A 399 18.40 -7.06 9.18
N ALA A 400 17.84 -7.01 7.96
CA ALA A 400 16.89 -7.99 7.44
C ALA A 400 17.48 -9.42 7.33
N ASN A 401 18.81 -9.54 7.28
CA ASN A 401 19.52 -10.81 7.13
C ASN A 401 20.05 -11.37 8.45
N LEU A 402 19.64 -10.81 9.59
CA LEU A 402 19.97 -11.34 10.92
C LEU A 402 19.33 -12.73 11.12
N SER A 403 20.03 -13.61 11.84
CA SER A 403 19.51 -14.95 12.12
C SER A 403 18.35 -14.88 13.12
N ASP A 404 17.52 -15.92 13.20
CA ASP A 404 16.37 -15.96 14.11
C ASP A 404 16.74 -15.74 15.59
N ARG A 405 17.99 -16.01 15.99
CA ARG A 405 18.51 -15.75 17.35
C ARG A 405 18.99 -14.31 17.57
N GLU A 406 19.22 -13.56 16.50
CA GLU A 406 19.71 -12.17 16.49
C GLU A 406 18.57 -11.15 16.24
N ASN A 407 17.35 -11.62 15.95
CA ASN A 407 16.24 -10.86 15.36
C ASN A 407 15.33 -10.07 16.34
N GLY A 408 15.74 -9.82 17.59
CA GLY A 408 14.86 -9.23 18.62
C GLY A 408 14.14 -7.93 18.21
N VAL A 409 14.77 -7.10 17.39
CA VAL A 409 14.19 -5.84 16.86
C VAL A 409 13.13 -6.11 15.80
N ILE A 410 13.46 -6.95 14.82
CA ILE A 410 12.58 -7.28 13.71
C ILE A 410 11.37 -8.06 14.23
N ASP A 411 11.55 -8.96 15.19
CA ASP A 411 10.46 -9.68 15.86
C ASP A 411 9.48 -8.72 16.55
N ILE A 412 9.98 -7.63 17.16
CA ILE A 412 9.12 -6.63 17.80
C ILE A 412 8.34 -5.81 16.76
N LEU A 413 8.96 -5.44 15.64
CA LEU A 413 8.26 -4.75 14.54
C LEU A 413 7.26 -5.68 13.85
N LYS A 414 7.59 -6.96 13.72
CA LYS A 414 6.76 -7.99 13.10
C LYS A 414 5.41 -8.17 13.78
N LEU A 415 5.32 -7.90 15.09
CA LEU A 415 4.03 -7.85 15.79
C LEU A 415 3.04 -6.90 15.10
N SER A 416 3.48 -5.70 14.72
CA SER A 416 2.62 -4.75 14.00
C SER A 416 2.14 -5.30 12.65
N TYR A 417 3.00 -6.06 11.97
CA TYR A 417 2.68 -6.70 10.70
C TYR A 417 1.71 -7.88 10.84
N GLN A 418 1.84 -8.67 11.90
CA GLN A 418 0.95 -9.82 12.16
C GLN A 418 -0.51 -9.39 12.36
N HIS A 419 -0.73 -8.19 12.90
CA HIS A 419 -2.05 -7.57 13.08
C HIS A 419 -2.68 -7.00 11.80
N LEU A 420 -1.96 -7.01 10.67
CA LEU A 420 -2.52 -6.58 9.38
C LEU A 420 -3.40 -7.67 8.76
N LEU A 421 -4.46 -7.25 8.06
CA LEU A 421 -5.22 -8.15 7.18
C LEU A 421 -4.33 -8.67 6.03
N SER A 422 -4.65 -9.85 5.50
CA SER A 422 -3.86 -10.51 4.44
C SER A 422 -3.59 -9.61 3.22
N PRO A 423 -4.55 -8.83 2.69
CA PRO A 423 -4.29 -7.92 1.58
C PRO A 423 -3.27 -6.81 1.92
N LEU A 424 -3.35 -6.24 3.12
CA LEU A 424 -2.43 -5.20 3.60
C LEU A 424 -1.01 -5.71 3.78
N LYS A 425 -0.85 -6.97 4.19
CA LYS A 425 0.44 -7.65 4.29
C LYS A 425 1.19 -7.64 2.94
N ASN A 426 0.46 -7.83 1.84
CA ASN A 426 1.02 -7.78 0.47
C ASN A 426 1.42 -6.37 0.07
N CYS A 427 0.56 -5.38 0.34
CA CYS A 427 0.84 -3.97 0.08
C CYS A 427 2.14 -3.53 0.79
N PHE A 428 2.29 -3.89 2.07
CA PHE A 428 3.49 -3.62 2.84
C PHE A 428 4.73 -4.36 2.29
N ALA A 429 4.64 -5.67 2.05
CA ALA A 429 5.75 -6.45 1.52
C ALA A 429 6.23 -5.94 0.16
N TYR A 430 5.32 -5.43 -0.67
CA TYR A 430 5.65 -4.85 -1.98
C TYR A 430 6.54 -3.61 -1.88
N CYS A 431 6.42 -2.82 -0.81
CA CYS A 431 7.27 -1.65 -0.58
C CYS A 431 8.76 -2.02 -0.43
N ALA A 432 9.10 -3.28 -0.14
CA ALA A 432 10.48 -3.78 -0.10
C ALA A 432 11.22 -3.65 -1.44
N LEU A 433 10.49 -3.48 -2.55
CA LEU A 433 11.06 -3.29 -3.89
C LEU A 433 11.70 -1.91 -4.06
N PHE A 434 11.39 -0.95 -3.20
CA PHE A 434 11.94 0.39 -3.28
C PHE A 434 13.21 0.50 -2.42
N PRO A 435 14.16 1.38 -2.77
CA PRO A 435 15.31 1.67 -1.91
C PRO A 435 14.89 2.20 -0.54
N LYS A 436 15.80 2.13 0.44
CA LYS A 436 15.64 2.83 1.72
C LYS A 436 15.54 4.34 1.49
N ASP A 437 14.87 5.04 2.39
CA ASP A 437 14.54 6.47 2.29
C ASP A 437 13.74 6.92 1.04
N TYR A 438 13.27 5.98 0.21
CA TYR A 438 12.50 6.31 -0.99
C TYR A 438 11.21 7.03 -0.62
N GLU A 439 10.97 8.17 -1.29
CA GLU A 439 9.75 8.93 -1.15
C GLU A 439 8.67 8.38 -2.09
N PHE A 440 7.69 7.68 -1.51
CA PHE A 440 6.57 7.14 -2.23
C PHE A 440 5.60 8.25 -2.61
N ASP A 441 5.34 8.41 -3.90
CA ASP A 441 4.12 9.05 -4.36
C ASP A 441 2.93 8.14 -4.01
N LYS A 442 1.93 8.68 -3.30
CA LYS A 442 0.78 7.92 -2.79
C LYS A 442 0.04 7.23 -3.92
N GLU A 443 -0.29 7.96 -4.98
CA GLU A 443 -1.09 7.45 -6.09
C GLU A 443 -0.32 6.40 -6.89
N MET A 444 0.98 6.61 -7.13
CA MET A 444 1.84 5.63 -7.76
C MET A 444 1.82 4.32 -6.97
N LEU A 445 1.99 4.38 -5.65
CA LEU A 445 2.04 3.20 -4.80
C LEU A 445 0.70 2.43 -4.83
N ILE A 446 -0.42 3.14 -4.74
CA ILE A 446 -1.77 2.57 -4.88
C ILE A 446 -1.97 1.91 -6.25
N ASN A 447 -1.60 2.59 -7.34
CA ASN A 447 -1.71 2.04 -8.69
C ASN A 447 -0.89 0.75 -8.86
N LEU A 448 0.29 0.66 -8.21
CA LEU A 448 1.09 -0.56 -8.23
C LEU A 448 0.43 -1.71 -7.46
N TRP A 449 -0.16 -1.44 -6.29
CA TRP A 449 -0.91 -2.45 -5.53
C TRP A 449 -2.14 -2.97 -6.29
N MET A 450 -2.88 -2.08 -6.95
CA MET A 450 -3.99 -2.45 -7.82
C MET A 450 -3.53 -3.31 -9.00
N ALA A 451 -2.43 -2.93 -9.65
CA ALA A 451 -1.89 -3.66 -10.80
C ALA A 451 -1.39 -5.06 -10.42
N GLU A 452 -0.85 -5.25 -9.22
CA GLU A 452 -0.49 -6.57 -8.71
C GLU A 452 -1.70 -7.44 -8.35
N GLY A 453 -2.87 -6.82 -8.11
CA GLY A 453 -4.10 -7.47 -7.67
C GLY A 453 -4.18 -7.66 -6.16
N PHE A 454 -3.55 -6.78 -5.37
CA PHE A 454 -3.62 -6.85 -3.91
C PHE A 454 -4.89 -6.27 -3.30
N ILE A 455 -5.69 -5.56 -4.10
CA ILE A 455 -6.93 -4.93 -3.65
C ILE A 455 -8.10 -5.85 -3.98
N THR A 456 -8.64 -6.51 -2.96
CA THR A 456 -9.73 -7.49 -3.07
C THR A 456 -11.02 -6.89 -2.52
N PRO A 457 -12.07 -6.68 -3.35
CA PRO A 457 -13.34 -6.14 -2.87
C PRO A 457 -13.95 -7.06 -1.82
N ILE A 458 -14.46 -6.48 -0.74
CA ILE A 458 -15.26 -7.18 0.26
C ILE A 458 -16.62 -7.52 -0.38
N LYS A 459 -17.11 -8.74 -0.18
CA LYS A 459 -18.43 -9.12 -0.69
C LYS A 459 -19.48 -8.31 0.07
N HIS A 460 -20.42 -7.69 -0.65
CA HIS A 460 -21.54 -6.91 -0.11
C HIS A 460 -21.28 -5.42 0.21
N GLU A 461 -20.11 -4.88 -0.14
CA GLU A 461 -19.85 -3.43 -0.08
C GLU A 461 -19.80 -2.81 -1.50
N ASP A 462 -20.43 -1.65 -1.66
CA ASP A 462 -20.47 -0.89 -2.94
C ASP A 462 -19.20 -0.05 -3.19
N HIS A 463 -18.11 -0.28 -2.45
CA HIS A 463 -16.88 0.49 -2.58
C HIS A 463 -16.19 0.28 -3.92
N SER A 464 -15.69 1.38 -4.50
CA SER A 464 -14.79 1.29 -5.65
C SER A 464 -13.44 0.67 -5.22
N LEU A 465 -12.71 0.07 -6.18
CA LEU A 465 -11.38 -0.47 -5.88
C LEU A 465 -10.41 0.63 -5.46
N GLU A 466 -10.61 1.84 -5.99
CA GLU A 466 -9.86 3.03 -5.68
C GLU A 466 -10.05 3.46 -4.22
N GLU A 467 -11.31 3.52 -3.74
CA GLU A 467 -11.61 3.80 -2.32
C GLU A 467 -10.97 2.77 -1.38
N LEU A 468 -11.11 1.48 -1.69
CA LEU A 468 -10.52 0.41 -0.88
C LEU A 468 -8.99 0.47 -0.87
N ALA A 469 -8.37 0.83 -2.01
CA ALA A 469 -6.92 0.99 -2.08
C ALA A 469 -6.42 2.21 -1.29
N GLU A 470 -7.17 3.31 -1.29
CA GLU A 470 -6.90 4.46 -0.44
C GLU A 470 -7.04 4.13 1.04
N GLU A 471 -8.09 3.38 1.42
CA GLU A 471 -8.28 2.89 2.77
C GLU A 471 -7.09 2.04 3.22
N TYR A 472 -6.62 1.13 2.36
CA TYR A 472 -5.47 0.29 2.67
C TYR A 472 -4.20 1.11 2.91
N PHE A 473 -3.96 2.13 2.09
CA PHE A 473 -2.85 3.07 2.29
C PHE A 473 -3.00 3.78 3.65
N PHE A 474 -4.19 4.25 3.98
CA PHE A 474 -4.48 4.95 5.22
C PHE A 474 -4.28 4.05 6.45
N ILE A 475 -4.71 2.79 6.42
CA ILE A 475 -4.50 1.83 7.51
C ILE A 475 -3.01 1.64 7.79
N LEU A 476 -2.19 1.41 6.74
CA LEU A 476 -0.73 1.30 6.90
C LEU A 476 -0.13 2.57 7.50
N MET A 477 -0.57 3.74 7.04
CA MET A 477 -0.13 5.02 7.58
C MET A 477 -0.51 5.23 9.05
N GLN A 478 -1.75 4.91 9.44
CA GLN A 478 -2.24 5.02 10.81
C GLN A 478 -1.51 4.09 11.76
N ARG A 479 -1.10 2.91 11.28
CA ARG A 479 -0.32 1.94 12.05
C ARG A 479 1.20 2.20 12.02
N CYS A 480 1.60 3.42 11.64
CA CYS A 480 2.98 3.89 11.60
C CYS A 480 3.92 3.05 10.70
N PHE A 481 3.40 2.38 9.67
CA PHE A 481 4.24 1.75 8.64
C PHE A 481 4.89 2.79 7.73
N PHE A 482 4.26 3.96 7.61
CA PHE A 482 4.78 5.12 6.89
C PHE A 482 5.05 6.31 7.82
N GLN A 483 6.05 7.10 7.43
CA GLN A 483 6.52 8.33 8.09
C GLN A 483 6.68 9.47 7.08
N ASP A 484 7.06 10.66 7.56
CA ASP A 484 7.31 11.85 6.73
C ASP A 484 6.17 12.17 5.76
N ILE A 485 4.94 12.19 6.28
CA ILE A 485 3.74 12.43 5.47
C ILE A 485 3.76 13.87 4.95
N LYS A 486 3.86 14.02 3.63
CA LYS A 486 3.73 15.31 2.96
C LYS A 486 2.31 15.47 2.43
N LYS A 487 1.84 16.71 2.52
CA LYS A 487 0.56 17.12 1.97
C LYS A 487 0.78 18.02 0.77
N ASP A 488 -0.11 17.93 -0.20
CA ASP A 488 -0.19 18.88 -1.30
C ASP A 488 -0.75 20.24 -0.84
N GLU A 489 -0.84 21.18 -1.78
CA GLU A 489 -1.37 22.54 -1.55
C GLU A 489 -2.84 22.55 -1.07
N TRP A 490 -3.55 21.42 -1.21
CA TRP A 490 -4.95 21.26 -0.84
C TRP A 490 -5.14 20.43 0.43
N GLY A 491 -4.05 20.07 1.11
CA GLY A 491 -4.07 19.30 2.36
C GLY A 491 -4.26 17.79 2.18
N GLY A 492 -4.33 17.31 0.93
CA GLY A 492 -4.34 15.89 0.58
C GLY A 492 -2.96 15.27 0.75
N ILE A 493 -2.89 14.00 1.17
CA ILE A 493 -1.60 13.30 1.30
C ILE A 493 -1.03 13.05 -0.10
N SER A 494 0.16 13.60 -0.37
CA SER A 494 0.84 13.48 -1.66
C SER A 494 1.92 12.41 -1.63
N SER A 495 2.76 12.40 -0.59
CA SER A 495 3.85 11.44 -0.45
C SER A 495 4.13 11.04 0.99
N CYS A 496 4.85 9.91 1.14
CA CYS A 496 5.34 9.41 2.42
C CYS A 496 6.65 8.64 2.24
N LYS A 497 7.27 8.23 3.35
CA LYS A 497 8.41 7.32 3.38
C LYS A 497 8.13 6.11 4.25
N MET A 498 8.89 5.04 4.05
CA MET A 498 8.91 3.90 4.96
C MET A 498 10.14 4.00 5.84
N HIS A 499 9.97 3.85 7.16
CA HIS A 499 11.09 3.84 8.10
C HIS A 499 12.05 2.67 7.77
N ASP A 500 13.36 2.88 7.85
CA ASP A 500 14.37 1.91 7.42
C ASP A 500 14.27 0.52 8.08
N LEU A 501 13.94 0.46 9.36
CA LEU A 501 13.68 -0.83 10.03
C LEU A 501 12.37 -1.49 9.59
N MET A 502 11.35 -0.70 9.21
CA MET A 502 10.12 -1.24 8.60
C MET A 502 10.42 -1.74 7.20
N HIS A 503 11.34 -1.09 6.47
CA HIS A 503 11.84 -1.59 5.20
C HIS A 503 12.61 -2.91 5.36
N ASP A 504 13.46 -3.04 6.37
CA ASP A 504 14.15 -4.31 6.68
C ASP A 504 13.15 -5.43 7.00
N LEU A 505 12.08 -5.13 7.76
CA LEU A 505 10.98 -6.07 7.98
C LEU A 505 10.27 -6.40 6.66
N ALA A 506 9.97 -5.41 5.81
CA ALA A 506 9.35 -5.61 4.50
C ALA A 506 10.18 -6.56 3.63
N GLN A 507 11.51 -6.41 3.61
CA GLN A 507 12.41 -7.32 2.90
C GLN A 507 12.34 -8.75 3.44
N GLN A 508 12.27 -8.92 4.76
CA GLN A 508 12.17 -10.24 5.39
C GLN A 508 10.83 -10.94 5.04
N VAL A 509 9.71 -10.21 5.09
CA VAL A 509 8.36 -10.76 4.81
C VAL A 509 8.05 -10.87 3.32
N ALA A 510 8.71 -10.13 2.44
CA ALA A 510 8.62 -10.27 0.98
C ALA A 510 9.37 -11.52 0.48
N GLY A 511 10.46 -11.88 1.19
CA GLY A 511 11.19 -13.11 0.95
C GLY A 511 11.75 -13.25 -0.45
N VAL A 512 11.75 -14.49 -0.94
CA VAL A 512 12.39 -14.86 -2.22
C VAL A 512 11.60 -14.41 -3.46
N ASN A 513 10.36 -13.95 -3.29
CA ASN A 513 9.51 -13.52 -4.40
C ASN A 513 9.88 -12.13 -4.93
N CYS A 514 10.52 -11.30 -4.09
CA CYS A 514 10.97 -9.96 -4.42
C CYS A 514 12.50 -9.91 -4.43
N ASN A 515 13.08 -9.20 -5.38
CA ASN A 515 14.52 -8.98 -5.43
C ASN A 515 14.84 -7.54 -5.82
N VAL A 516 15.70 -6.90 -5.05
CA VAL A 516 16.24 -5.56 -5.33
C VAL A 516 17.70 -5.71 -5.74
N VAL A 517 18.01 -5.34 -6.98
CA VAL A 517 19.37 -5.35 -7.50
C VAL A 517 20.02 -4.01 -7.16
N ALA A 518 20.93 -4.03 -6.19
CA ALA A 518 21.64 -2.84 -5.73
C ALA A 518 22.93 -2.54 -6.50
N ASN A 519 23.58 -3.54 -7.12
CA ASN A 519 24.81 -3.37 -7.90
C ASN A 519 24.95 -4.47 -8.96
N PHE A 520 25.70 -4.18 -10.03
CA PHE A 520 26.09 -5.16 -11.04
C PHE A 520 27.00 -6.24 -10.44
N GLY A 521 26.71 -7.52 -10.71
CA GLY A 521 27.65 -8.63 -10.44
C GLY A 521 27.16 -9.71 -9.47
N LYS A 522 26.09 -9.48 -8.68
CA LYS A 522 25.48 -10.55 -7.89
C LYS A 522 24.48 -11.33 -8.75
N SER A 523 24.87 -12.52 -9.20
CA SER A 523 23.97 -13.47 -9.83
C SER A 523 23.03 -14.07 -8.77
N ASN A 524 21.73 -14.06 -9.03
CA ASN A 524 20.76 -14.82 -8.26
C ASN A 524 20.25 -15.99 -9.12
N SER A 525 20.43 -17.21 -8.65
CA SER A 525 19.98 -18.41 -9.37
C SER A 525 18.51 -18.77 -9.08
N ASN A 526 17.82 -17.96 -8.29
CA ASN A 526 16.46 -18.27 -7.85
C ASN A 526 15.42 -17.96 -8.93
N GLN A 527 14.76 -19.00 -9.44
CA GLN A 527 13.67 -18.88 -10.41
C GLN A 527 12.33 -18.46 -9.78
N GLY A 528 12.24 -18.41 -8.44
CA GLY A 528 11.05 -17.97 -7.70
C GLY A 528 10.82 -16.45 -7.66
N ILE A 529 11.70 -15.67 -8.27
CA ILE A 529 11.58 -14.20 -8.30
C ILE A 529 10.44 -13.81 -9.25
N HIS A 530 9.37 -13.25 -8.69
CA HIS A 530 8.24 -12.69 -9.45
C HIS A 530 8.34 -11.17 -9.55
N ARG A 531 9.08 -10.51 -8.65
CA ARG A 531 9.16 -9.06 -8.60
C ARG A 531 10.60 -8.60 -8.54
N LEU A 532 10.97 -7.72 -9.47
CA LEU A 532 12.32 -7.23 -9.62
C LEU A 532 12.34 -5.72 -9.63
N SER A 533 13.27 -5.15 -8.89
CA SER A 533 13.54 -3.71 -8.86
C SER A 533 15.03 -3.44 -8.96
N PHE A 534 15.39 -2.33 -9.59
CA PHE A 534 16.78 -1.87 -9.70
C PHE A 534 16.98 -0.59 -8.89
N ALA A 535 17.74 -0.71 -7.81
CA ALA A 535 18.12 0.40 -6.93
C ALA A 535 19.44 1.04 -7.41
N TYR A 536 19.52 1.32 -8.71
CA TYR A 536 20.60 2.07 -9.33
C TYR A 536 20.17 2.63 -10.69
N ARG A 537 20.89 3.63 -11.18
CA ARG A 537 20.66 4.26 -12.48
C ARG A 537 21.14 3.38 -13.62
N LEU A 538 20.28 3.15 -14.62
CA LEU A 538 20.69 2.43 -15.81
C LEU A 538 21.50 3.35 -16.72
N THR A 539 22.64 2.88 -17.20
CA THR A 539 23.44 3.60 -18.20
C THR A 539 23.02 3.19 -19.63
N SER A 540 23.39 3.97 -20.64
CA SER A 540 23.15 3.61 -22.05
C SER A 540 23.79 2.28 -22.46
N SER A 541 24.86 1.87 -21.78
CA SER A 541 25.56 0.59 -22.01
C SER A 541 24.95 -0.60 -21.26
N TRP A 542 23.89 -0.37 -20.48
CA TRP A 542 23.23 -1.40 -19.69
C TRP A 542 22.75 -2.53 -20.59
N LYS A 543 22.93 -3.77 -20.12
CA LYS A 543 22.37 -4.97 -20.74
C LYS A 543 21.65 -5.76 -19.67
N ILE A 544 20.60 -6.47 -20.08
CA ILE A 544 19.87 -7.35 -19.17
C ILE A 544 20.80 -8.52 -18.81
N PRO A 545 21.10 -8.74 -17.52
CA PRO A 545 21.88 -9.91 -17.11
C PRO A 545 21.18 -11.22 -17.48
N ASN A 546 21.94 -12.22 -17.94
CA ASN A 546 21.41 -13.51 -18.41
C ASN A 546 20.52 -14.23 -17.38
N TRP A 547 20.84 -14.12 -16.08
CA TRP A 547 20.02 -14.74 -15.03
C TRP A 547 18.62 -14.10 -14.94
N ILE A 548 18.49 -12.80 -15.27
CA ILE A 548 17.21 -12.10 -15.32
C ILE A 548 16.39 -12.60 -16.51
N LEU A 549 17.00 -12.82 -17.67
CA LEU A 549 16.32 -13.36 -18.86
C LEU A 549 15.67 -14.73 -18.63
N ASN A 550 16.14 -15.48 -17.62
CA ASN A 550 15.58 -16.77 -17.22
C ASN A 550 14.34 -16.66 -16.31
N LEU A 551 14.00 -15.47 -15.82
CA LEU A 551 12.82 -15.22 -14.98
C LEU A 551 11.54 -15.16 -15.81
N LYS A 552 11.12 -16.28 -16.38
CA LYS A 552 9.94 -16.35 -17.28
C LYS A 552 8.61 -16.02 -16.61
N ARG A 553 8.58 -15.98 -15.27
CA ARG A 553 7.40 -15.70 -14.44
C ARG A 553 7.44 -14.32 -13.80
N LEU A 554 8.33 -13.44 -14.28
CA LEU A 554 8.44 -12.09 -13.77
C LEU A 554 7.13 -11.31 -14.01
N ARG A 555 6.59 -10.75 -12.94
CA ARG A 555 5.36 -9.94 -12.89
C ARG A 555 5.66 -8.45 -12.72
N THR A 556 6.72 -8.11 -12.01
CA THR A 556 7.09 -6.71 -11.74
C THR A 556 8.50 -6.42 -12.23
N PHE A 557 8.65 -5.35 -13.00
CA PHE A 557 9.93 -4.76 -13.37
C PHE A 557 9.91 -3.26 -13.02
N LEU A 558 10.59 -2.87 -11.94
CA LEU A 558 10.61 -1.50 -11.41
C LEU A 558 11.98 -0.83 -11.52
N LEU A 559 11.97 0.49 -11.77
CA LEU A 559 13.18 1.31 -11.90
C LEU A 559 13.08 2.60 -11.07
N PRO A 560 12.97 2.54 -9.73
CA PRO A 560 12.64 3.70 -8.90
C PRO A 560 13.64 4.87 -8.95
N GLU A 561 14.92 4.62 -9.26
CA GLU A 561 15.98 5.64 -9.15
C GLU A 561 16.35 6.37 -10.46
N GLN A 562 15.54 6.27 -11.52
CA GLN A 562 15.92 6.84 -12.82
C GLN A 562 15.82 8.37 -12.85
N VAL A 563 16.95 9.01 -13.17
CA VAL A 563 17.08 10.46 -13.37
C VAL A 563 17.58 10.72 -14.78
N ARG A 564 17.13 11.80 -15.43
CA ARG A 564 17.54 12.12 -16.79
C ARG A 564 18.99 12.56 -16.80
N ASP A 565 19.84 11.79 -17.44
CA ASP A 565 21.28 12.09 -17.61
C ASP A 565 21.63 12.52 -19.05
N GLY A 566 20.62 12.62 -19.94
CA GLY A 566 20.79 12.96 -21.35
C GLY A 566 21.07 11.75 -22.25
N SER A 567 21.27 10.56 -21.67
CA SER A 567 21.45 9.33 -22.43
C SER A 567 20.13 8.81 -23.03
N THR A 568 20.24 7.93 -24.02
CA THR A 568 19.10 7.28 -24.68
C THR A 568 19.18 5.78 -24.40
N PHE A 569 18.15 5.23 -23.76
CA PHE A 569 18.03 3.80 -23.55
C PHE A 569 17.78 3.08 -24.88
N SER A 570 18.47 1.96 -25.08
CA SER A 570 18.45 1.24 -26.35
C SER A 570 17.09 0.59 -26.61
N GLU A 571 16.54 0.82 -27.81
CA GLU A 571 15.30 0.19 -28.28
C GLU A 571 15.41 -1.35 -28.28
N LEU A 572 16.61 -1.90 -28.50
CA LEU A 572 16.87 -3.33 -28.44
C LEU A 572 16.63 -3.90 -27.04
N ILE A 573 16.94 -3.14 -25.99
CA ILE A 573 16.71 -3.58 -24.61
C ILE A 573 15.21 -3.60 -24.31
N CYS A 574 14.46 -2.59 -24.76
CA CYS A 574 12.99 -2.60 -24.66
C CYS A 574 12.40 -3.84 -25.35
N LEU A 575 12.89 -4.17 -26.55
CA LEU A 575 12.47 -5.38 -27.27
C LEU A 575 12.81 -6.67 -26.50
N GLU A 576 14.00 -6.73 -25.88
CA GLU A 576 14.44 -7.88 -25.08
C GLU A 576 13.59 -8.06 -23.81
N ILE A 577 13.26 -6.98 -23.10
CA ILE A 577 12.34 -7.00 -21.94
C ILE A 577 10.97 -7.55 -22.37
N VAL A 578 10.38 -6.96 -23.42
CA VAL A 578 9.04 -7.31 -23.90
C VAL A 578 8.96 -8.75 -24.41
N SER A 579 10.02 -9.24 -25.05
CA SER A 579 10.07 -10.61 -25.57
C SER A 579 10.38 -11.67 -24.51
N SER A 580 11.07 -11.28 -23.42
CA SER A 580 11.51 -12.21 -22.39
C SER A 580 10.48 -12.44 -21.28
N PHE A 581 9.69 -11.43 -20.93
CA PHE A 581 8.86 -11.42 -19.72
C PHE A 581 7.37 -11.36 -20.03
N GLY A 582 6.82 -12.50 -20.49
CA GLY A 582 5.42 -12.58 -20.90
C GLY A 582 4.40 -12.41 -19.75
N CYS A 583 4.77 -12.66 -18.50
CA CYS A 583 3.89 -12.56 -17.32
C CYS A 583 3.87 -11.18 -16.64
N LEU A 584 4.47 -10.15 -17.24
CA LEU A 584 4.53 -8.82 -16.62
C LEU A 584 3.14 -8.22 -16.40
N ARG A 585 2.92 -7.73 -15.17
CA ARG A 585 1.80 -6.90 -14.73
C ARG A 585 2.21 -5.45 -14.56
N VAL A 586 3.43 -5.22 -14.08
CA VAL A 586 4.01 -3.90 -13.83
C VAL A 586 5.28 -3.75 -14.66
N LEU A 587 5.31 -2.76 -15.53
CA LEU A 587 6.49 -2.36 -16.29
C LEU A 587 6.75 -0.87 -16.12
N ASP A 588 7.85 -0.55 -15.46
CA ASP A 588 8.34 0.82 -15.30
C ASP A 588 9.55 1.06 -16.19
N LEU A 589 9.41 2.02 -17.11
CA LEU A 589 10.45 2.48 -18.03
C LEU A 589 10.57 4.01 -17.98
N HIS A 590 10.18 4.65 -16.88
CA HIS A 590 10.18 6.10 -16.79
C HIS A 590 11.60 6.68 -16.90
N ASN A 591 11.69 7.84 -17.54
CA ASN A 591 12.89 8.67 -17.53
C ASN A 591 14.18 8.00 -18.05
N LEU A 592 14.05 7.08 -19.00
CA LEU A 592 15.15 6.34 -19.62
C LEU A 592 15.61 6.95 -20.95
N GLY A 593 14.95 8.00 -21.44
CA GLY A 593 15.24 8.54 -22.76
C GLY A 593 14.73 7.67 -23.92
N VAL A 594 13.75 6.79 -23.67
CA VAL A 594 13.11 5.94 -24.68
C VAL A 594 12.46 6.82 -25.76
N ARG A 595 12.77 6.55 -27.04
CA ARG A 595 12.18 7.28 -28.18
C ARG A 595 11.07 6.51 -28.88
N ASN A 596 11.27 5.21 -29.03
CA ASN A 596 10.32 4.31 -29.67
C ASN A 596 10.04 3.11 -28.77
N LEU A 597 8.82 2.58 -28.84
CA LEU A 597 8.45 1.31 -28.22
C LEU A 597 8.22 0.25 -29.30
N PRO A 598 8.68 -0.98 -29.07
CA PRO A 598 8.49 -2.06 -30.04
C PRO A 598 7.00 -2.43 -30.13
N SER A 599 6.53 -2.73 -31.34
CA SER A 599 5.14 -3.19 -31.57
C SER A 599 4.81 -4.52 -30.88
N SER A 600 5.83 -5.27 -30.44
CA SER A 600 5.63 -6.45 -29.61
C SER A 600 5.06 -6.15 -28.22
N ILE A 601 4.99 -4.87 -27.78
CA ILE A 601 4.45 -4.49 -26.47
C ILE A 601 3.03 -5.04 -26.26
N GLY A 602 2.20 -5.09 -27.32
CA GLY A 602 0.85 -5.65 -27.27
C GLY A 602 0.78 -7.15 -26.94
N LYS A 603 1.93 -7.86 -26.92
CA LYS A 603 2.01 -9.27 -26.49
C LYS A 603 2.04 -9.43 -24.97
N LEU A 604 2.29 -8.36 -24.21
CA LEU A 604 2.24 -8.37 -22.73
C LEU A 604 0.79 -8.34 -22.25
N ILE A 605 0.05 -9.41 -22.52
CA ILE A 605 -1.39 -9.48 -22.26
C ILE A 605 -1.76 -9.31 -20.79
N HIS A 606 -0.83 -9.60 -19.86
CA HIS A 606 -1.02 -9.51 -18.42
C HIS A 606 -0.76 -8.09 -17.86
N LEU A 607 -0.29 -7.16 -18.69
CA LEU A 607 0.17 -5.85 -18.24
C LEU A 607 -0.99 -4.99 -17.74
N ARG A 608 -0.85 -4.48 -16.52
CA ARG A 608 -1.84 -3.66 -15.79
C ARG A 608 -1.29 -2.26 -15.48
N TYR A 609 0.02 -2.11 -15.31
CA TYR A 609 0.69 -0.83 -15.09
C TYR A 609 1.83 -0.65 -16.08
N LEU A 610 1.80 0.47 -16.81
CA LEU A 610 2.88 0.88 -17.72
C LEU A 610 3.27 2.34 -17.47
N ASN A 611 4.51 2.55 -17.04
CA ASN A 611 5.06 3.88 -16.85
C ASN A 611 6.13 4.20 -17.90
N LEU A 612 5.78 5.16 -18.77
CA LEU A 612 6.61 5.71 -19.83
C LEU A 612 6.86 7.21 -19.62
N SER A 613 6.49 7.74 -18.46
CA SER A 613 6.62 9.16 -18.16
C SER A 613 8.08 9.64 -18.30
N ARG A 614 8.25 10.94 -18.57
CA ARG A 614 9.57 11.58 -18.74
C ARG A 614 10.44 11.03 -19.87
N ASN A 615 9.89 10.27 -20.81
CA ASN A 615 10.58 9.86 -22.03
C ASN A 615 10.24 10.78 -23.23
N PRO A 616 11.17 10.99 -24.17
CA PRO A 616 10.94 11.75 -25.40
C PRO A 616 10.27 10.90 -26.50
N ILE A 617 9.20 10.17 -26.16
CA ILE A 617 8.46 9.36 -27.13
C ILE A 617 7.61 10.29 -28.01
N THR A 618 7.65 10.11 -29.33
CA THR A 618 6.84 10.92 -30.27
C THR A 618 5.50 10.27 -30.58
N GLU A 619 5.49 8.94 -30.74
CA GLU A 619 4.31 8.14 -31.04
C GLU A 619 4.37 6.78 -30.32
N LEU A 620 3.20 6.26 -29.95
CA LEU A 620 3.09 4.89 -29.44
C LEU A 620 2.73 3.94 -30.58
N PRO A 621 3.21 2.68 -30.55
CA PRO A 621 2.78 1.69 -31.52
C PRO A 621 1.29 1.38 -31.35
N ASP A 622 0.57 1.15 -32.45
CA ASP A 622 -0.88 0.85 -32.43
C ASP A 622 -1.24 -0.34 -31.52
N SER A 623 -0.32 -1.29 -31.39
CA SER A 623 -0.40 -2.47 -30.52
C SER A 623 -0.52 -2.14 -29.03
N ILE A 624 -0.27 -0.90 -28.60
CA ILE A 624 -0.50 -0.48 -27.22
C ILE A 624 -1.98 -0.67 -26.83
N THR A 625 -2.88 -0.56 -27.81
CA THR A 625 -4.33 -0.75 -27.61
C THR A 625 -4.75 -2.22 -27.52
N ASP A 626 -3.80 -3.16 -27.66
CA ASP A 626 -4.03 -4.60 -27.46
C ASP A 626 -3.79 -5.02 -25.99
N LEU A 627 -3.27 -4.12 -25.15
CA LEU A 627 -3.07 -4.30 -23.71
C LEU A 627 -4.40 -4.18 -22.94
N LEU A 628 -5.33 -5.12 -23.16
CA LEU A 628 -6.71 -4.99 -22.66
C LEU A 628 -6.86 -4.99 -21.13
N ASN A 629 -5.87 -5.49 -20.39
CA ASN A 629 -5.86 -5.46 -18.93
C ASN A 629 -5.19 -4.21 -18.34
N LEU A 630 -4.73 -3.28 -19.18
CA LEU A 630 -4.03 -2.10 -18.71
C LEU A 630 -4.98 -1.23 -17.85
N GLN A 631 -4.54 -0.94 -16.63
CA GLN A 631 -5.25 -0.13 -15.63
C GLN A 631 -4.61 1.24 -15.47
N THR A 632 -3.28 1.33 -15.52
CA THR A 632 -2.54 2.58 -15.38
C THR A 632 -1.59 2.77 -16.56
N LEU A 633 -1.69 3.92 -17.21
CA LEU A 633 -0.79 4.34 -18.27
C LEU A 633 -0.26 5.75 -17.99
N ASN A 634 1.02 5.84 -17.64
CA ASN A 634 1.71 7.10 -17.42
C ASN A 634 2.59 7.41 -18.63
N LEU A 635 2.43 8.59 -19.24
CA LEU A 635 3.12 8.94 -20.48
C LEU A 635 3.40 10.43 -20.60
N ARG A 636 4.28 10.77 -21.55
CA ARG A 636 4.52 12.15 -21.98
C ARG A 636 4.51 12.18 -23.51
N LEU A 637 3.35 12.49 -24.10
CA LEU A 637 3.17 12.51 -25.56
C LEU A 637 2.37 13.73 -26.02
N GLU A 638 2.59 14.17 -27.26
CA GLU A 638 1.76 15.20 -27.90
C GLU A 638 0.44 14.66 -28.47
N THR A 639 0.40 13.37 -28.80
CA THR A 639 -0.78 12.70 -29.38
C THR A 639 -0.99 11.32 -28.75
N LEU A 640 -2.25 10.97 -28.51
CA LEU A 640 -2.66 9.66 -28.01
C LEU A 640 -3.07 8.74 -29.18
N PRO A 641 -2.96 7.41 -29.03
CA PRO A 641 -3.39 6.44 -30.05
C PRO A 641 -4.87 6.59 -30.45
N LYS A 642 -5.22 6.29 -31.70
CA LYS A 642 -6.61 6.46 -32.20
C LYS A 642 -7.62 5.48 -31.59
N ASN A 643 -7.19 4.29 -31.18
CA ASN A 643 -8.08 3.21 -30.72
C ASN A 643 -8.07 3.03 -29.19
N MET A 644 -7.87 4.12 -28.44
CA MET A 644 -7.85 4.08 -26.96
C MET A 644 -9.11 3.44 -26.37
N ARG A 645 -10.28 3.54 -27.03
CA ARG A 645 -11.54 2.89 -26.62
C ARG A 645 -11.44 1.38 -26.32
N LYS A 646 -10.44 0.68 -26.87
CA LYS A 646 -10.21 -0.76 -26.58
C LYS A 646 -9.74 -1.01 -25.14
N LEU A 647 -9.12 -0.02 -24.49
CA LEU A 647 -8.55 -0.14 -23.16
C LEU A 647 -9.62 0.01 -22.06
N GLY A 648 -10.72 -0.74 -22.15
CA GLY A 648 -11.89 -0.58 -21.27
C GLY A 648 -11.63 -0.78 -19.77
N ASN A 649 -10.50 -1.40 -19.41
CA ASN A 649 -10.05 -1.57 -18.02
C ASN A 649 -9.15 -0.42 -17.51
N LEU A 650 -8.85 0.58 -18.34
CA LEU A 650 -8.00 1.71 -17.97
C LEU A 650 -8.69 2.57 -16.91
N ARG A 651 -8.00 2.76 -15.79
CA ARG A 651 -8.43 3.51 -14.60
C ARG A 651 -7.69 4.82 -14.44
N SER A 652 -6.41 4.86 -14.80
CA SER A 652 -5.57 6.04 -14.69
C SER A 652 -4.81 6.29 -15.99
N LEU A 653 -5.04 7.46 -16.59
CA LEU A 653 -4.32 7.94 -17.75
C LEU A 653 -3.60 9.24 -17.36
N ASP A 654 -2.33 9.15 -16.96
CA ASP A 654 -1.57 10.29 -16.49
C ASP A 654 -0.59 10.81 -17.55
N PHE A 655 -0.76 12.09 -17.88
CA PHE A 655 0.12 12.86 -18.73
C PHE A 655 0.26 14.30 -18.20
N SER A 656 0.09 14.50 -16.90
CA SER A 656 0.20 15.79 -16.20
C SER A 656 1.51 16.54 -16.54
N GLN A 657 2.60 15.79 -16.72
CA GLN A 657 3.92 16.30 -17.11
C GLN A 657 4.05 16.64 -18.61
N CYS A 658 2.97 16.56 -19.38
CA CYS A 658 2.91 17.00 -20.77
C CYS A 658 2.16 18.33 -20.89
N HIS A 659 2.81 19.33 -21.48
CA HIS A 659 2.22 20.64 -21.79
C HIS A 659 1.76 20.75 -23.26
N CYS A 660 1.94 19.70 -24.06
CA CYS A 660 1.86 19.76 -25.53
C CYS A 660 0.78 18.86 -26.14
N ILE A 661 -0.12 18.25 -25.34
CA ILE A 661 -1.22 17.45 -25.91
C ILE A 661 -2.10 18.32 -26.77
N ARG A 662 -2.17 17.96 -28.06
CA ARG A 662 -2.83 18.79 -29.06
C ARG A 662 -4.33 18.52 -29.17
N HIS A 663 -4.77 17.30 -28.90
CA HIS A 663 -6.17 16.87 -28.91
C HIS A 663 -6.34 15.51 -28.23
N MET A 664 -7.54 15.23 -27.73
CA MET A 664 -7.94 13.89 -27.28
C MET A 664 -8.41 13.02 -28.47
N PRO A 665 -8.23 11.68 -28.42
CA PRO A 665 -8.71 10.77 -29.45
C PRO A 665 -10.22 10.53 -29.31
N SER A 666 -10.95 10.43 -30.43
CA SER A 666 -12.39 10.13 -30.43
C SER A 666 -12.69 8.78 -29.78
N GLY A 667 -13.79 8.68 -29.03
CA GLY A 667 -14.18 7.45 -28.34
C GLY A 667 -13.50 7.27 -26.97
N LEU A 668 -12.78 8.29 -26.47
CA LEU A 668 -12.27 8.27 -25.09
C LEU A 668 -13.41 8.09 -24.06
N GLY A 669 -14.63 8.55 -24.40
CA GLY A 669 -15.82 8.36 -23.57
C GLY A 669 -16.30 6.93 -23.39
N GLU A 670 -15.73 5.96 -24.12
CA GLU A 670 -15.99 4.53 -23.93
C GLU A 670 -15.15 3.94 -22.78
N LEU A 671 -14.17 4.70 -22.26
CA LEU A 671 -13.34 4.32 -21.11
C LEU A 671 -14.07 4.54 -19.78
N THR A 672 -15.20 3.87 -19.59
CA THR A 672 -16.09 4.08 -18.43
C THR A 672 -15.48 3.67 -17.08
N SER A 673 -14.35 2.97 -17.08
CA SER A 673 -13.57 2.63 -15.88
C SER A 673 -12.55 3.70 -15.47
N LEU A 674 -12.43 4.80 -16.22
CA LEU A 674 -11.42 5.83 -16.00
C LEU A 674 -11.76 6.71 -14.79
N HIS A 675 -10.85 6.76 -13.82
CA HIS A 675 -10.94 7.57 -12.60
C HIS A 675 -10.01 8.79 -12.66
N LYS A 676 -8.78 8.64 -13.18
CA LYS A 676 -7.83 9.76 -13.29
C LYS A 676 -7.64 10.19 -14.74
N LEU A 677 -7.95 11.46 -15.00
CA LEU A 677 -7.68 12.15 -16.25
C LEU A 677 -7.30 13.62 -15.98
N PRO A 678 -6.00 13.99 -15.97
CA PRO A 678 -5.58 15.30 -15.48
C PRO A 678 -6.02 16.45 -16.38
N ARG A 679 -6.19 16.22 -17.69
CA ARG A 679 -6.63 17.24 -18.65
C ARG A 679 -7.44 16.61 -19.78
N PHE A 680 -8.44 17.31 -20.31
CA PHE A 680 -9.23 16.94 -21.48
C PHE A 680 -9.22 18.08 -22.51
N THR A 681 -8.46 17.93 -23.60
CA THR A 681 -8.29 18.97 -24.63
C THR A 681 -9.18 18.71 -25.84
N VAL A 682 -10.11 19.64 -26.10
CA VAL A 682 -10.93 19.70 -27.30
C VAL A 682 -10.30 20.70 -28.26
N ASN A 683 -9.87 20.24 -29.44
CA ASN A 683 -9.24 21.11 -30.43
C ASN A 683 -10.08 21.20 -31.71
N ASN A 684 -10.70 22.36 -31.90
CA ASN A 684 -11.56 22.73 -33.02
C ASN A 684 -10.90 23.76 -33.95
N ARG A 685 -9.61 24.07 -33.76
CA ARG A 685 -8.91 25.02 -34.65
C ARG A 685 -8.86 24.44 -36.08
N HIS A 686 -9.29 25.24 -37.06
CA HIS A 686 -9.03 24.95 -38.47
C HIS A 686 -7.54 25.20 -38.75
N LEU A 687 -6.70 24.17 -38.64
CA LEU A 687 -5.27 24.29 -38.97
C LEU A 687 -5.09 24.28 -40.49
N PRO A 688 -4.66 25.38 -41.14
CA PRO A 688 -4.57 25.45 -42.61
C PRO A 688 -3.33 24.73 -43.18
N LYS A 689 -2.42 24.23 -42.34
CA LYS A 689 -1.08 23.76 -42.75
C LYS A 689 -0.80 22.27 -42.58
N PHE A 690 -1.76 21.45 -42.13
CA PHE A 690 -1.56 20.00 -42.00
C PHE A 690 -2.52 19.26 -42.91
N SER A 691 -1.97 18.44 -43.83
CA SER A 691 -2.64 17.66 -44.88
C SER A 691 -3.54 16.52 -44.39
N SER A 692 -4.02 16.58 -43.15
CA SER A 692 -5.11 15.73 -42.68
C SER A 692 -5.85 16.45 -41.56
N LYS A 693 -7.15 16.72 -41.74
CA LYS A 693 -8.06 16.84 -40.59
C LYS A 693 -7.76 15.64 -39.67
N PRO A 694 -7.51 15.80 -38.36
CA PRO A 694 -7.63 14.66 -37.47
C PRO A 694 -9.10 14.24 -37.55
N SER A 695 -9.40 13.22 -38.35
CA SER A 695 -10.76 12.72 -38.58
C SER A 695 -11.39 12.10 -37.33
N SER A 696 -10.70 12.18 -36.18
CA SER A 696 -10.98 11.46 -34.95
C SER A 696 -10.54 12.25 -33.69
N SER A 697 -10.76 13.57 -33.62
CA SER A 697 -10.61 14.30 -32.35
C SER A 697 -11.85 14.12 -31.47
N ALA A 698 -11.63 14.00 -30.16
CA ALA A 698 -12.71 13.92 -29.18
C ALA A 698 -13.50 15.23 -29.16
N LYS A 699 -14.81 15.10 -28.99
CA LYS A 699 -15.71 16.20 -28.69
C LYS A 699 -15.89 16.29 -27.19
N LEU A 700 -16.43 17.41 -26.72
CA LEU A 700 -16.75 17.57 -25.32
C LEU A 700 -17.78 16.54 -24.83
N SER A 701 -18.64 16.04 -25.73
CA SER A 701 -19.58 14.94 -25.47
C SER A 701 -18.92 13.61 -25.12
N ASP A 702 -17.65 13.39 -25.46
CA ASP A 702 -16.91 12.19 -25.06
C ASP A 702 -16.67 12.16 -23.53
N LEU A 703 -16.87 13.25 -22.79
CA LEU A 703 -16.87 13.21 -21.32
C LEU A 703 -18.13 12.56 -20.74
N LYS A 704 -19.20 12.39 -21.53
CA LYS A 704 -20.55 12.04 -21.03
C LYS A 704 -20.56 10.86 -20.06
N ASN A 705 -19.91 9.76 -20.40
CA ASN A 705 -19.98 8.49 -19.66
C ASN A 705 -18.77 8.29 -18.73
N LEU A 706 -17.87 9.27 -18.62
CA LEU A 706 -16.72 9.21 -17.72
C LEU A 706 -17.13 9.66 -16.31
N ASP A 707 -18.09 8.96 -15.72
CA ASP A 707 -18.75 9.38 -14.48
C ASP A 707 -17.93 9.06 -13.22
N LYS A 708 -16.93 8.18 -13.37
CA LYS A 708 -16.00 7.77 -12.30
C LYS A 708 -14.80 8.70 -12.11
N LEU A 709 -14.71 9.79 -12.89
CA LEU A 709 -13.58 10.72 -12.78
C LEU A 709 -13.53 11.36 -11.39
N THR A 710 -12.35 11.33 -10.77
CA THR A 710 -12.07 11.88 -9.45
C THR A 710 -10.98 12.95 -9.49
N GLY A 711 -10.92 13.78 -8.44
CA GLY A 711 -9.85 14.76 -8.27
C GLY A 711 -9.96 15.98 -9.20
N LEU A 712 -8.82 16.40 -9.77
CA LEU A 712 -8.73 17.53 -10.70
C LEU A 712 -9.01 17.10 -12.14
N LEU A 713 -9.96 17.76 -12.79
CA LEU A 713 -10.12 17.73 -14.24
C LEU A 713 -9.85 19.13 -14.84
N HIS A 714 -8.86 19.23 -15.72
CA HIS A 714 -8.63 20.44 -16.52
C HIS A 714 -9.23 20.29 -17.93
N ILE A 715 -10.31 21.00 -18.25
CA ILE A 715 -10.87 21.02 -19.60
C ILE A 715 -10.28 22.19 -20.39
N GLN A 716 -9.63 21.91 -21.51
CA GLN A 716 -9.05 22.93 -22.40
C GLN A 716 -9.79 22.94 -23.73
N ILE A 717 -10.36 24.09 -24.11
CA ILE A 717 -11.11 24.25 -25.37
C ILE A 717 -10.34 25.20 -26.29
N LEU A 718 -9.85 24.65 -27.40
CA LEU A 718 -9.09 25.38 -28.42
C LEU A 718 -9.96 25.58 -29.67
N GLY A 719 -10.22 26.84 -30.05
CA GLY A 719 -11.09 27.16 -31.19
C GLY A 719 -12.60 27.08 -30.88
N LYS A 720 -13.44 27.33 -31.90
CA LYS A 720 -14.89 27.51 -31.73
C LYS A 720 -15.65 26.17 -31.63
N LEU A 721 -16.48 26.02 -30.59
CA LEU A 721 -17.47 24.93 -30.49
C LEU A 721 -18.63 25.19 -31.46
N LYS A 722 -19.12 24.15 -32.13
CA LYS A 722 -20.24 24.27 -33.08
C LYS A 722 -21.55 24.49 -32.35
N GLU A 723 -21.82 23.67 -31.34
CA GLU A 723 -23.05 23.68 -30.54
C GLU A 723 -22.72 23.75 -29.05
N PRO A 724 -22.26 24.91 -28.54
CA PRO A 724 -21.61 24.98 -27.23
C PRO A 724 -22.51 24.54 -26.07
N PHE A 725 -23.80 24.90 -26.10
CA PHE A 725 -24.78 24.51 -25.08
C PHE A 725 -25.07 23.01 -25.06
N LEU A 726 -25.26 22.40 -26.22
CA LEU A 726 -25.53 20.96 -26.36
C LEU A 726 -24.29 20.14 -25.99
N GLU A 727 -23.12 20.55 -26.47
CA GLU A 727 -21.84 19.90 -26.16
C GLU A 727 -21.53 19.98 -24.65
N ALA A 728 -21.68 21.14 -24.02
CA ALA A 728 -21.49 21.30 -22.57
C ALA A 728 -22.53 20.50 -21.77
N THR A 729 -23.77 20.46 -22.23
CA THR A 729 -24.82 19.65 -21.59
C THR A 729 -24.56 18.17 -21.70
N SER A 730 -24.06 17.71 -22.84
CA SER A 730 -23.75 16.31 -23.09
C SER A 730 -22.57 15.79 -22.28
N ALA A 731 -21.62 16.66 -21.89
CA ALA A 731 -20.45 16.28 -21.10
C ALA A 731 -20.78 15.75 -19.69
N ASN A 732 -22.00 16.02 -19.20
CA ASN A 732 -22.50 15.54 -17.90
C ASN A 732 -21.57 15.81 -16.71
N LEU A 733 -20.97 17.01 -16.62
CA LEU A 733 -20.04 17.33 -15.51
C LEU A 733 -20.70 17.23 -14.12
N LYS A 734 -22.02 17.48 -14.01
CA LYS A 734 -22.78 17.34 -12.77
C LYS A 734 -22.84 15.89 -12.25
N GLY A 735 -22.81 14.91 -13.15
CA GLY A 735 -22.83 13.49 -12.79
C GLY A 735 -21.49 12.95 -12.29
N LYS A 736 -20.42 13.77 -12.32
CA LYS A 736 -19.06 13.37 -11.95
C LYS A 736 -18.79 13.68 -10.49
N HIS A 737 -19.46 12.93 -9.61
CA HIS A 737 -19.47 13.17 -8.17
C HIS A 737 -18.10 13.08 -7.49
N GLY A 738 -17.12 12.44 -8.13
CA GLY A 738 -15.76 12.30 -7.61
C GLY A 738 -14.84 13.50 -7.83
N LEU A 739 -15.23 14.47 -8.66
CA LEU A 739 -14.38 15.63 -8.97
C LEU A 739 -14.30 16.58 -7.77
N THR A 740 -13.08 16.88 -7.33
CA THR A 740 -12.81 17.85 -6.26
C THR A 740 -12.46 19.23 -6.81
N MET A 741 -11.93 19.29 -8.03
CA MET A 741 -11.57 20.53 -8.70
C MET A 741 -11.80 20.44 -10.20
N LEU A 742 -12.32 21.53 -10.78
CA LEU A 742 -12.49 21.69 -12.21
C LEU A 742 -11.81 22.99 -12.65
N LEU A 743 -10.90 22.87 -13.61
CA LEU A 743 -10.28 24.01 -14.29
C LEU A 743 -10.79 24.03 -15.73
N ILE A 744 -11.22 25.19 -16.23
CA ILE A 744 -11.67 25.34 -17.61
C ILE A 744 -10.83 26.43 -18.27
N GLU A 745 -9.99 26.04 -19.23
CA GLU A 745 -9.18 26.96 -20.01
C GLU A 745 -9.79 27.18 -21.41
N LEU A 746 -9.99 28.45 -21.76
CA LEU A 746 -10.53 28.88 -23.04
C LEU A 746 -9.48 29.69 -23.81
N ASP A 747 -9.24 29.30 -25.05
CA ASP A 747 -8.30 29.97 -25.95
C ASP A 747 -8.78 31.36 -26.42
N ARG A 748 -7.89 32.35 -26.52
CA ARG A 748 -8.20 33.72 -26.97
C ARG A 748 -8.77 33.78 -28.38
N TRP A 749 -8.41 32.86 -29.28
CA TRP A 749 -8.99 32.80 -30.64
C TRP A 749 -10.43 32.28 -30.69
N ALA A 750 -11.02 31.88 -29.56
CA ALA A 750 -12.48 31.75 -29.46
C ALA A 750 -13.21 33.11 -29.55
N TYR A 751 -12.46 34.23 -29.43
CA TYR A 751 -13.00 35.59 -29.36
C TYR A 751 -12.75 36.44 -30.61
N GLU A 752 -11.71 36.17 -31.39
CA GLU A 752 -11.25 37.05 -32.48
C GLU A 752 -11.37 36.35 -33.84
N ASP A 753 -12.57 36.34 -34.42
CA ASP A 753 -12.77 36.55 -35.85
C ASP A 753 -14.27 36.78 -36.14
N VAL A 754 -14.60 38.06 -36.22
CA VAL A 754 -15.60 38.76 -37.07
C VAL A 754 -16.01 40.00 -36.28
N SER A 755 -15.59 41.15 -36.79
CA SER A 755 -16.10 42.47 -36.41
C SER A 755 -17.62 42.44 -36.24
N GLY A 756 -18.09 42.58 -34.99
CA GLY A 756 -19.48 42.95 -34.70
C GLY A 756 -20.44 41.90 -34.12
N SER A 757 -20.00 40.97 -33.26
CA SER A 757 -20.98 40.15 -32.52
C SER A 757 -20.60 39.90 -31.06
N THR A 758 -21.25 40.65 -30.16
CA THR A 758 -21.45 40.36 -28.72
C THR A 758 -22.06 38.97 -28.46
N SER A 759 -22.62 38.31 -29.49
CA SER A 759 -23.26 36.99 -29.40
C SER A 759 -22.29 35.83 -29.08
N ASN A 760 -21.03 35.87 -29.55
CA ASN A 760 -20.08 34.78 -29.28
C ASN A 760 -19.49 34.84 -27.86
N HIS A 761 -19.22 36.05 -27.34
CA HIS A 761 -18.87 36.27 -25.94
C HIS A 761 -19.99 35.76 -25.02
N MET A 762 -21.25 36.10 -25.30
CA MET A 762 -22.39 35.56 -24.54
C MET A 762 -22.52 34.04 -24.66
N LYS A 763 -22.33 33.44 -25.84
CA LYS A 763 -22.43 31.98 -26.00
C LYS A 763 -21.36 31.21 -25.21
N MET A 764 -20.13 31.74 -25.13
CA MET A 764 -19.06 31.15 -24.31
C MET A 764 -19.22 31.44 -22.82
N LEU A 765 -19.64 32.65 -22.44
CA LEU A 765 -20.07 32.94 -21.07
C LEU A 765 -21.24 32.03 -20.65
N VAL A 766 -22.17 31.71 -21.56
CA VAL A 766 -23.26 30.75 -21.34
C VAL A 766 -22.72 29.33 -21.22
N VAL A 767 -21.68 28.92 -21.93
CA VAL A 767 -21.04 27.60 -21.74
C VAL A 767 -20.42 27.52 -20.36
N VAL A 768 -19.64 28.53 -19.97
CA VAL A 768 -19.02 28.63 -18.65
C VAL A 768 -20.10 28.70 -17.58
N LEU A 769 -21.11 29.56 -17.72
CA LEU A 769 -22.25 29.68 -16.81
C LEU A 769 -23.08 28.40 -16.76
N VAL A 770 -23.30 27.67 -17.85
CA VAL A 770 -24.05 26.39 -17.85
C VAL A 770 -23.22 25.29 -17.20
N MET A 771 -21.91 25.27 -17.42
CA MET A 771 -20.99 24.38 -16.71
C MET A 771 -20.98 24.70 -15.20
N MET A 772 -20.91 25.98 -14.84
CA MET A 772 -20.94 26.48 -13.45
C MET A 772 -22.31 26.28 -12.76
N MET A 773 -23.43 26.57 -13.44
CA MET A 773 -24.79 26.39 -12.92
C MET A 773 -25.15 24.91 -12.76
N LYS A 774 -24.56 24.03 -13.57
CA LYS A 774 -24.66 22.57 -13.37
C LYS A 774 -23.74 22.07 -12.27
N LEU A 775 -22.67 22.80 -11.95
CA LEU A 775 -21.79 22.49 -10.84
C LEU A 775 -22.41 22.82 -9.49
N CYS A 776 -23.27 23.85 -9.34
CA CYS A 776 -23.92 24.30 -8.08
C CYS A 776 -23.71 23.32 -6.91
N LEU A 777 -22.57 23.56 -6.26
CA LEU A 777 -21.74 22.59 -5.58
C LEU A 777 -22.29 22.39 -4.18
N LYS A 778 -22.48 21.14 -3.77
CA LYS A 778 -22.27 20.81 -2.35
C LYS A 778 -20.76 20.89 -2.13
N ASP A 779 -20.31 21.92 -1.40
CA ASP A 779 -19.03 21.99 -0.71
C ASP A 779 -17.71 22.14 -1.49
N SER A 780 -17.67 22.67 -2.73
CA SER A 780 -16.36 22.97 -3.36
C SER A 780 -15.96 24.45 -3.22
N ASN A 781 -15.00 24.70 -2.34
CA ASN A 781 -14.45 26.04 -2.10
C ASN A 781 -13.54 26.57 -3.23
N HIS A 782 -13.28 25.84 -4.33
CA HIS A 782 -12.22 26.20 -5.29
C HIS A 782 -12.56 25.86 -6.74
N ILE A 783 -13.47 26.62 -7.37
CA ILE A 783 -13.50 26.74 -8.84
C ILE A 783 -12.58 27.90 -9.23
N ILE A 784 -11.55 27.62 -10.04
CA ILE A 784 -10.69 28.62 -10.67
C ILE A 784 -11.00 28.58 -12.17
N ILE A 785 -11.40 29.72 -12.75
CA ILE A 785 -11.64 29.90 -14.19
C ILE A 785 -10.51 30.74 -14.76
#